data_AF-A0A1Y0G0W7-F1
#
_entry.id   AF-A0A1Y0G0W7-F1
#
_cell.length_a   1.000
_cell.length_b   1.000
_cell.length_c   1.000
_cell.angle_alpha   90.00
_cell.angle_beta   90.00
_cell.angle_gamma   90.00
#
_symmetry.space_group_name_H-M   'P 1'
#
loop_
_entity.id
_entity.type
_entity.pdbx_description
1 polymer ?
#
loop_
_entity_poly.entity_id
_entity_poly.type
_entity_poly.pdbx_seq_one_letter_code
_entity_poly.pdbx_strand_id
1 'polypeptide(L)'
;MKLLTGKKLATAFACALAFGITTTNAQTLTSNQTGTHNGFYYSFWKDSGDASFGLLAGGRYTSQWSNSTNNWVGGKGWNPGGPKVVNYSGSYNVDNSQNSYLALYGWTRNPLIEYYVIESYGSYNPANCSGGQNYGSFQSDGATYNVRRCQRVNQPSIEGNSSTFYQYFSVRTPKKGFGNISGTITVANHFNYWASQGLNLGNHDYMVLATEGYQSRGSSDITVSEGTGGGNNGGGNSSSSSGNSSSAGNGGGTSGGITVRARGTNGDERISLRVGGSAVASWTLTTSNQNYTYTGGASGDIQVEFTNDGTNRDVILDYIQVNGETRQAEDMEYNTATYGNNQCGGGSYSQTMHCSGVIGFGFTYDCFSGNCSGGNTGGNSSSSTSSSGGNNGGNNGGNTNCSGYVGITFDDGPNSNTSTLINLLNQNSLTPVTWFSQGNYVASNSSLVTQMRAVGEVQNHSYTHPQMGSYSYQQVYDELNRTNQAIQNAGAPKPTLFRPPYGTVNPTIQQAAQALGLRVITWDVDSQDWNGASASAIANAANQLQNGQVILMHDANYANTNAAIPQIAANLRAKGLCPGRIDPNTGRAVAPSGSGGGNNGGGNSSSSSSSTGGNNGGTNCQCNWYGTLYPTCQIQTSGWGWENSRSCISTSTCNSQNGAGGVVCN
;
A
#
# COMPACT_ATOMS: atom_id res chain seq x y z
N MET A 1 -35.02 11.94 -77.69
CA MET A 1 -36.15 11.26 -77.02
C MET A 1 -35.58 10.58 -75.78
N LYS A 2 -35.94 10.84 -74.52
CA LYS A 2 -37.05 11.54 -73.86
C LYS A 2 -36.60 11.99 -72.44
N LEU A 3 -37.05 13.20 -72.04
CA LEU A 3 -37.35 13.76 -70.69
C LEU A 3 -36.28 13.75 -69.55
N LEU A 4 -35.84 14.90 -68.99
CA LEU A 4 -36.50 15.80 -67.97
C LEU A 4 -36.83 15.04 -66.67
N THR A 5 -36.37 15.30 -65.44
CA THR A 5 -36.19 16.51 -64.57
C THR A 5 -35.40 16.02 -63.32
N GLY A 6 -34.48 16.73 -62.66
CA GLY A 6 -34.68 17.89 -61.77
C GLY A 6 -34.82 17.50 -60.28
N LYS A 7 -33.76 17.70 -59.45
CA LYS A 7 -33.81 18.28 -58.08
C LYS A 7 -32.43 18.24 -57.38
N LYS A 8 -31.99 19.41 -56.93
CA LYS A 8 -30.86 19.61 -55.99
C LYS A 8 -31.32 19.24 -54.57
N LEU A 9 -30.49 18.56 -53.78
CA LEU A 9 -30.52 18.65 -52.32
C LEU A 9 -29.10 18.50 -51.77
N ALA A 10 -28.75 19.38 -50.82
CA ALA A 10 -27.43 19.57 -50.26
C ALA A 10 -26.96 18.39 -49.41
N THR A 11 -25.69 18.00 -49.56
CA THR A 11 -25.03 16.99 -48.74
C THR A 11 -24.39 17.65 -47.52
N ALA A 12 -24.95 17.42 -46.34
CA ALA A 12 -24.30 17.72 -45.07
C ALA A 12 -23.25 16.64 -44.76
N PHE A 13 -22.02 17.05 -44.48
CA PHE A 13 -20.95 16.19 -43.99
C PHE A 13 -21.23 15.81 -42.52
N ALA A 14 -21.58 14.56 -42.26
CA ALA A 14 -21.50 13.97 -40.92
C ALA A 14 -20.23 13.11 -40.86
N CYS A 15 -19.19 13.63 -40.20
CA CYS A 15 -17.97 12.88 -39.92
C CYS A 15 -18.23 12.00 -38.69
N ALA A 16 -18.64 10.75 -38.91
CA ALA A 16 -18.67 9.74 -37.86
C ALA A 16 -17.26 9.15 -37.71
N LEU A 17 -16.53 9.60 -36.69
CA LEU A 17 -15.31 8.92 -36.23
C LEU A 17 -15.71 7.60 -35.57
N ALA A 18 -15.64 6.52 -36.33
CA ALA A 18 -15.72 5.17 -35.80
C ALA A 18 -14.43 4.87 -35.02
N PHE A 19 -14.51 4.84 -33.69
CA PHE A 19 -13.49 4.20 -32.86
C PHE A 19 -13.59 2.68 -33.08
N GLY A 20 -12.75 2.16 -33.96
CA GLY A 20 -12.56 0.72 -34.11
C GLY A 20 -11.87 0.15 -32.87
N ILE A 21 -12.63 -0.55 -32.02
CA ILE A 21 -12.06 -1.43 -31.00
C ILE A 21 -11.53 -2.66 -31.75
N THR A 22 -10.22 -2.82 -31.84
CA THR A 22 -9.62 -4.05 -32.38
C THR A 22 -9.77 -5.17 -31.35
N THR A 23 -10.72 -6.07 -31.57
CA THR A 23 -10.79 -7.34 -30.85
C THR A 23 -9.58 -8.19 -31.25
N THR A 24 -8.56 -8.29 -30.39
CA THR A 24 -7.44 -9.22 -30.61
C THR A 24 -7.93 -10.66 -30.39
N ASN A 25 -7.88 -11.46 -31.45
CA ASN A 25 -8.34 -12.85 -31.46
C ASN A 25 -7.38 -13.79 -30.71
N ALA A 26 -7.88 -14.97 -30.30
CA ALA A 26 -7.06 -16.01 -29.69
C ALA A 26 -5.92 -16.45 -30.64
N GLN A 27 -4.73 -16.70 -30.10
CA GLN A 27 -3.53 -17.08 -30.85
C GLN A 27 -2.88 -18.34 -30.25
N THR A 28 -2.58 -19.35 -31.06
CA THR A 28 -1.83 -20.54 -30.63
C THR A 28 -0.38 -20.47 -31.08
N LEU A 29 0.55 -20.65 -30.15
CA LEU A 29 1.99 -20.71 -30.37
C LEU A 29 2.49 -22.15 -30.31
N THR A 30 3.35 -22.52 -31.24
CA THR A 30 4.01 -23.85 -31.30
C THR A 30 5.53 -23.75 -31.37
N SER A 31 6.07 -22.54 -31.30
CA SER A 31 7.50 -22.21 -31.27
C SER A 31 7.81 -21.14 -30.23
N ASN A 32 9.06 -21.07 -29.78
CA ASN A 32 9.50 -20.15 -28.72
C ASN A 32 9.20 -18.69 -29.09
N GLN A 33 8.53 -17.99 -28.18
CA GLN A 33 8.13 -16.60 -28.41
C GLN A 33 7.82 -15.91 -27.07
N THR A 34 8.14 -14.63 -27.01
CA THR A 34 7.72 -13.73 -25.92
C THR A 34 7.03 -12.50 -26.53
N GLY A 35 6.24 -11.80 -25.73
CA GLY A 35 5.59 -10.58 -26.19
C GLY A 35 4.47 -10.12 -25.27
N THR A 36 3.57 -9.29 -25.79
CA THR A 36 2.37 -8.84 -25.08
C THR A 36 1.11 -9.25 -25.84
N HIS A 37 0.06 -9.61 -25.10
CA HIS A 37 -1.23 -10.00 -25.64
C HIS A 37 -2.35 -9.63 -24.66
N ASN A 38 -3.33 -8.84 -25.11
CA ASN A 38 -4.47 -8.39 -24.30
C ASN A 38 -4.06 -7.79 -22.94
N GLY A 39 -3.02 -6.93 -22.93
CA GLY A 39 -2.56 -6.23 -21.73
C GLY A 39 -1.64 -7.02 -20.79
N PHE A 40 -1.30 -8.26 -21.13
CA PHE A 40 -0.38 -9.09 -20.34
C PHE A 40 0.89 -9.44 -21.14
N TYR A 41 2.02 -9.48 -20.46
CA TYR A 41 3.23 -10.12 -20.98
C TYR A 41 3.02 -11.64 -21.05
N TYR A 42 3.61 -12.30 -22.03
CA TYR A 42 3.71 -13.74 -22.08
C TYR A 42 5.13 -14.18 -22.43
N SER A 43 5.48 -15.37 -21.92
CA SER A 43 6.67 -16.10 -22.33
C SER A 43 6.26 -17.54 -22.63
N PHE A 44 6.76 -18.06 -23.75
CA PHE A 44 6.65 -19.47 -24.11
C PHE A 44 8.00 -19.96 -24.65
N TRP A 45 8.52 -21.00 -24.01
CA TRP A 45 9.78 -21.62 -24.37
C TRP A 45 9.65 -23.15 -24.28
N LYS A 46 10.26 -23.85 -25.24
CA LYS A 46 10.51 -25.29 -25.22
C LYS A 46 11.83 -25.60 -25.90
N ASP A 47 12.43 -26.74 -25.55
CA ASP A 47 13.61 -27.27 -26.25
C ASP A 47 13.23 -28.13 -27.46
N SER A 48 12.18 -28.94 -27.34
CA SER A 48 11.78 -29.96 -28.30
C SER A 48 10.35 -30.45 -28.03
N GLY A 49 9.79 -31.17 -29.01
CA GLY A 49 8.47 -31.79 -28.89
C GLY A 49 7.28 -30.88 -29.22
N ASP A 50 6.11 -31.31 -28.78
CA ASP A 50 4.81 -30.87 -29.28
C ASP A 50 4.07 -29.85 -28.39
N ALA A 51 4.71 -29.34 -27.32
CA ALA A 51 4.07 -28.33 -26.48
C ALA A 51 3.53 -27.15 -27.30
N SER A 52 2.29 -26.77 -26.98
CA SER A 52 1.55 -25.67 -27.60
C SER A 52 0.99 -24.73 -26.53
N PHE A 53 0.89 -23.45 -26.86
CA PHE A 53 0.53 -22.38 -25.92
C PHE A 53 -0.50 -21.43 -26.55
N GLY A 54 -1.74 -21.46 -26.06
CA GLY A 54 -2.83 -20.61 -26.51
C GLY A 54 -2.90 -19.31 -25.70
N LEU A 55 -2.86 -18.16 -26.37
CA LEU A 55 -3.11 -16.84 -25.82
C LEU A 55 -4.59 -16.49 -25.98
N LEU A 56 -5.32 -16.32 -24.88
CA LEU A 56 -6.73 -15.90 -24.88
C LEU A 56 -6.90 -14.49 -24.31
N ALA A 57 -8.14 -14.03 -24.14
CA ALA A 57 -8.46 -12.71 -23.60
C ALA A 57 -7.87 -12.48 -22.20
N GLY A 58 -7.49 -11.22 -21.92
CA GLY A 58 -6.86 -10.83 -20.66
C GLY A 58 -5.63 -11.69 -20.31
N GLY A 59 -5.51 -12.07 -19.04
CA GLY A 59 -4.43 -12.92 -18.55
C GLY A 59 -4.67 -14.43 -18.75
N ARG A 60 -5.65 -14.83 -19.55
CA ARG A 60 -5.93 -16.26 -19.80
C ARG A 60 -4.99 -16.86 -20.85
N TYR A 61 -4.46 -18.05 -20.57
CA TYR A 61 -3.72 -18.87 -21.51
C TYR A 61 -4.12 -20.35 -21.38
N THR A 62 -3.93 -21.11 -22.45
CA THR A 62 -4.03 -22.58 -22.43
C THR A 62 -2.69 -23.20 -22.81
N SER A 63 -2.43 -24.42 -22.37
CA SER A 63 -1.29 -25.20 -22.82
C SER A 63 -1.65 -26.67 -22.98
N GLN A 64 -0.94 -27.35 -23.89
CA GLN A 64 -1.04 -28.80 -24.07
C GLN A 64 0.28 -29.36 -24.56
N TRP A 65 0.72 -30.47 -23.98
CA TRP A 65 1.96 -31.16 -24.33
C TRP A 65 1.82 -32.67 -24.12
N SER A 66 2.57 -33.47 -24.88
CA SER A 66 2.68 -34.91 -24.69
C SER A 66 4.08 -35.33 -24.25
N ASN A 67 4.26 -36.62 -23.97
CA ASN A 67 5.55 -37.23 -23.61
C ASN A 67 6.64 -37.06 -24.68
N SER A 68 6.31 -36.54 -25.87
CA SER A 68 7.31 -36.15 -26.87
C SER A 68 8.04 -34.85 -26.53
N THR A 69 7.51 -34.04 -25.61
CA THR A 69 8.12 -32.81 -25.11
C THR A 69 9.13 -33.13 -24.00
N ASN A 70 10.39 -32.74 -24.20
CA ASN A 70 11.42 -32.90 -23.18
C ASN A 70 11.33 -31.83 -22.10
N ASN A 71 11.40 -30.54 -22.45
CA ASN A 71 11.17 -29.45 -21.50
C ASN A 71 10.43 -28.28 -22.15
N TRP A 72 9.46 -27.71 -21.42
CA TRP A 72 8.81 -26.46 -21.79
C TRP A 72 8.34 -25.67 -20.57
N VAL A 73 8.32 -24.35 -20.70
CA VAL A 73 7.75 -23.42 -19.72
C VAL A 73 6.96 -22.33 -20.44
N GLY A 74 5.77 -22.01 -19.96
CA GLY A 74 5.01 -20.89 -20.50
C GLY A 74 3.92 -20.36 -19.60
N GLY A 75 3.66 -19.06 -19.69
CA GLY A 75 2.67 -18.38 -18.87
C GLY A 75 2.45 -16.93 -19.29
N LYS A 76 1.45 -16.31 -18.65
CA LYS A 76 1.16 -14.87 -18.74
C LYS A 76 1.44 -14.16 -17.42
N GLY A 77 1.71 -12.86 -17.52
CA GLY A 77 1.97 -11.99 -16.38
C GLY A 77 2.47 -10.62 -16.82
N TRP A 78 3.63 -10.21 -16.31
CA TRP A 78 4.14 -8.85 -16.40
C TRP A 78 5.62 -8.83 -16.78
N ASN A 79 6.02 -7.76 -17.48
CA ASN A 79 7.42 -7.42 -17.69
C ASN A 79 7.54 -5.88 -17.62
N PRO A 80 8.21 -5.32 -16.59
CA PRO A 80 8.89 -6.05 -15.52
C PRO A 80 7.91 -6.73 -14.55
N GLY A 81 8.41 -7.75 -13.87
CA GLY A 81 7.80 -8.35 -12.68
C GLY A 81 7.93 -7.45 -11.46
N GLY A 82 7.68 -8.00 -10.27
CA GLY A 82 7.81 -7.27 -9.02
C GLY A 82 6.77 -7.67 -7.98
N PRO A 83 6.72 -6.97 -6.84
CA PRO A 83 5.73 -7.24 -5.80
C PRO A 83 4.33 -6.92 -6.33
N LYS A 84 3.52 -7.96 -6.51
CA LYS A 84 2.13 -7.92 -6.96
C LYS A 84 1.27 -8.84 -6.10
N VAL A 85 -0.04 -8.62 -6.11
CA VAL A 85 -1.00 -9.64 -5.66
C VAL A 85 -1.49 -10.35 -6.89
N VAL A 86 -1.07 -11.60 -7.08
CA VAL A 86 -1.39 -12.38 -8.28
C VAL A 86 -2.55 -13.29 -7.97
N ASN A 87 -3.70 -13.01 -8.59
CA ASN A 87 -4.85 -13.91 -8.55
C ASN A 87 -4.81 -14.84 -9.75
N TYR A 88 -5.15 -16.10 -9.53
CA TYR A 88 -5.23 -17.07 -10.61
C TYR A 88 -6.36 -18.07 -10.44
N SER A 89 -6.88 -18.55 -11.55
CA SER A 89 -7.92 -19.59 -11.59
C SER A 89 -7.91 -20.33 -12.91
N GLY A 90 -8.41 -21.57 -12.92
CA GLY A 90 -8.52 -22.36 -14.13
C GLY A 90 -8.40 -23.85 -13.88
N SER A 91 -7.79 -24.57 -14.83
CA SER A 91 -7.53 -26.00 -14.73
C SER A 91 -6.06 -26.33 -14.95
N TYR A 92 -5.53 -27.22 -14.12
CA TYR A 92 -4.19 -27.80 -14.20
C TYR A 92 -4.31 -29.32 -14.34
N ASN A 93 -4.46 -29.79 -15.57
CA ASN A 93 -4.82 -31.16 -15.92
C ASN A 93 -3.56 -31.99 -16.13
N VAL A 94 -2.88 -32.26 -15.01
CA VAL A 94 -1.67 -33.07 -14.90
C VAL A 94 -1.95 -34.18 -13.89
N ASP A 95 -1.36 -35.35 -14.09
CA ASP A 95 -1.41 -36.44 -13.11
C ASP A 95 -0.23 -36.33 -12.12
N ASN A 96 -0.41 -36.75 -10.86
CA ASN A 96 0.64 -36.67 -9.84
C ASN A 96 1.92 -37.47 -10.21
N SER A 97 1.85 -38.42 -11.14
CA SER A 97 3.01 -39.16 -11.68
C SER A 97 3.83 -38.37 -12.71
N GLN A 98 3.27 -37.31 -13.28
CA GLN A 98 3.90 -36.51 -14.33
C GLN A 98 4.79 -35.43 -13.74
N ASN A 99 5.97 -35.19 -14.30
CA ASN A 99 6.82 -34.10 -13.83
C ASN A 99 6.39 -32.78 -14.49
N SER A 100 5.76 -31.92 -13.71
CA SER A 100 5.24 -30.62 -14.14
C SER A 100 4.93 -29.77 -12.91
N TYR A 101 4.97 -28.44 -13.05
CA TYR A 101 4.68 -27.49 -11.98
C TYR A 101 3.70 -26.41 -12.46
N LEU A 102 2.90 -25.89 -11.52
CA LEU A 102 2.19 -24.62 -11.65
C LEU A 102 2.80 -23.65 -10.63
N ALA A 103 3.41 -22.58 -11.14
CA ALA A 103 4.21 -21.69 -10.31
C ALA A 103 4.19 -20.25 -10.81
N LEU A 104 4.27 -19.30 -9.90
CA LEU A 104 4.76 -17.97 -10.27
C LEU A 104 6.25 -18.09 -10.55
N TYR A 105 6.67 -17.59 -11.70
CA TYR A 105 8.01 -17.77 -12.25
C TYR A 105 8.53 -16.42 -12.75
N GLY A 106 9.78 -16.10 -12.45
CA GLY A 106 10.39 -14.91 -13.01
C GLY A 106 11.89 -14.85 -12.82
N TRP A 107 12.46 -13.76 -13.32
CA TRP A 107 13.89 -13.50 -13.24
C TRP A 107 14.20 -12.12 -12.69
N THR A 108 15.40 -12.00 -12.14
CA THR A 108 16.05 -10.72 -11.91
C THR A 108 17.43 -10.69 -12.55
N ARG A 109 17.96 -9.50 -12.83
CA ARG A 109 19.36 -9.26 -13.20
C ARG A 109 20.06 -8.45 -12.13
N ASN A 110 21.36 -8.65 -11.97
CA ASN A 110 22.20 -7.95 -10.98
C ASN A 110 21.64 -7.97 -9.54
N PRO A 111 21.59 -9.13 -8.86
CA PRO A 111 22.07 -10.44 -9.31
C PRO A 111 21.13 -11.16 -10.30
N LEU A 112 21.73 -12.00 -11.15
CA LEU A 112 20.98 -12.95 -12.00
C LEU A 112 20.37 -14.02 -11.10
N ILE A 113 19.06 -13.96 -10.90
CA ILE A 113 18.29 -14.90 -10.08
C ILE A 113 17.09 -15.37 -10.87
N GLU A 114 16.87 -16.67 -10.90
CA GLU A 114 15.62 -17.27 -11.33
C GLU A 114 14.79 -17.60 -10.08
N TYR A 115 13.52 -17.26 -10.02
CA TYR A 115 12.74 -17.49 -8.81
C TYR A 115 11.38 -18.13 -9.10
N TYR A 116 10.92 -18.88 -8.11
CA TYR A 116 9.69 -19.66 -8.17
C TYR A 116 8.88 -19.53 -6.86
N VAL A 117 7.59 -19.28 -6.99
CA VAL A 117 6.58 -19.57 -5.96
C VAL A 117 5.73 -20.73 -6.47
N ILE A 118 6.01 -21.93 -5.95
CA ILE A 118 5.42 -23.19 -6.41
C ILE A 118 4.10 -23.43 -5.70
N GLU A 119 3.00 -23.39 -6.44
CA GLU A 119 1.64 -23.64 -5.92
C GLU A 119 1.26 -25.13 -6.00
N SER A 120 1.64 -25.78 -7.10
CA SER A 120 1.46 -27.23 -7.31
C SER A 120 2.63 -27.82 -8.11
N TYR A 121 2.84 -29.11 -7.94
CA TYR A 121 3.79 -29.91 -8.72
C TYR A 121 3.34 -31.35 -8.79
N GLY A 122 3.74 -32.09 -9.84
CA GLY A 122 3.47 -33.50 -10.00
C GLY A 122 4.46 -34.40 -9.25
N SER A 123 5.18 -35.26 -9.96
CA SER A 123 5.99 -36.33 -9.36
C SER A 123 7.30 -35.86 -8.72
N TYR A 124 7.75 -34.65 -9.02
CA TYR A 124 9.01 -34.10 -8.53
C TYR A 124 8.81 -32.68 -7.98
N ASN A 125 9.45 -32.38 -6.84
CA ASN A 125 9.50 -31.03 -6.29
C ASN A 125 10.73 -30.31 -6.87
N PRO A 126 10.57 -29.22 -7.63
CA PRO A 126 11.68 -28.54 -8.30
C PRO A 126 12.74 -27.97 -7.34
N ALA A 127 12.38 -27.75 -6.06
CA ALA A 127 13.33 -27.27 -5.06
C ALA A 127 14.30 -28.37 -4.57
N ASN A 128 14.09 -29.65 -4.91
CA ASN A 128 14.94 -30.78 -4.47
C ASN A 128 16.25 -30.90 -5.28
N CYS A 129 16.92 -29.78 -5.51
CA CYS A 129 18.23 -29.74 -6.15
C CYS A 129 19.35 -30.29 -5.24
N SER A 130 20.34 -30.91 -5.87
CA SER A 130 21.58 -31.32 -5.20
C SER A 130 22.34 -30.09 -4.67
N GLY A 131 22.83 -30.17 -3.44
CA GLY A 131 23.54 -29.05 -2.78
C GLY A 131 22.65 -27.87 -2.37
N GLY A 132 21.33 -27.97 -2.49
CA GLY A 132 20.40 -26.90 -2.10
C GLY A 132 20.37 -26.64 -0.60
N GLN A 133 20.19 -25.38 -0.22
CA GLN A 133 20.17 -24.92 1.17
C GLN A 133 18.77 -24.47 1.58
N ASN A 134 18.32 -24.88 2.77
CA ASN A 134 17.03 -24.49 3.35
C ASN A 134 17.15 -23.17 4.13
N TYR A 135 16.10 -22.35 4.08
CA TYR A 135 16.04 -21.03 4.71
C TYR A 135 14.78 -20.83 5.56
N GLY A 136 14.24 -21.93 6.09
CA GLY A 136 13.03 -21.91 6.91
C GLY A 136 11.73 -21.92 6.11
N SER A 137 10.65 -21.51 6.75
CA SER A 137 9.32 -21.43 6.17
C SER A 137 8.54 -20.24 6.71
N PHE A 138 7.51 -19.81 6.01
CA PHE A 138 6.60 -18.75 6.44
C PHE A 138 5.18 -18.99 5.93
N GLN A 139 4.21 -18.31 6.55
CA GLN A 139 2.82 -18.33 6.12
C GLN A 139 2.54 -17.19 5.13
N SER A 140 1.89 -17.50 4.03
CA SER A 140 1.29 -16.53 3.11
C SER A 140 0.06 -17.14 2.48
N ASP A 141 -0.94 -16.33 2.12
CA ASP A 141 -2.09 -16.78 1.32
C ASP A 141 -2.70 -18.11 1.82
N GLY A 142 -2.80 -18.23 3.16
CA GLY A 142 -3.30 -19.38 3.91
C GLY A 142 -2.57 -20.72 3.72
N ALA A 143 -1.28 -20.72 3.37
CA ALA A 143 -0.45 -21.92 3.32
C ALA A 143 0.96 -21.65 3.86
N THR A 144 1.66 -22.73 4.21
CA THR A 144 3.09 -22.68 4.55
C THR A 144 3.91 -22.77 3.27
N TYR A 145 4.91 -21.91 3.14
CA TYR A 145 5.89 -22.00 2.07
C TYR A 145 7.27 -22.32 2.64
N ASN A 146 7.81 -23.46 2.24
CA ASN A 146 9.18 -23.85 2.57
C ASN A 146 10.15 -23.16 1.61
N VAL A 147 11.18 -22.50 2.14
CA VAL A 147 12.11 -21.69 1.36
C VAL A 147 13.44 -22.41 1.17
N ARG A 148 13.89 -22.45 -0.09
CA ARG A 148 15.12 -23.14 -0.48
C ARG A 148 15.84 -22.38 -1.59
N ARG A 149 17.17 -22.43 -1.58
CA ARG A 149 18.03 -21.91 -2.65
C ARG A 149 18.77 -23.05 -3.33
N CYS A 150 18.80 -23.01 -4.66
CA CYS A 150 19.59 -23.90 -5.51
C CYS A 150 20.58 -23.11 -6.35
N GLN A 151 21.67 -23.72 -6.81
CA GLN A 151 22.57 -23.11 -7.79
C GLN A 151 22.48 -23.88 -9.12
N ARG A 152 22.44 -23.13 -10.22
CA ARG A 152 22.56 -23.64 -11.59
C ARG A 152 23.91 -23.19 -12.13
N VAL A 153 24.66 -24.13 -12.69
CA VAL A 153 26.01 -23.88 -13.24
C VAL A 153 26.02 -24.22 -14.73
N ASN A 154 26.47 -23.28 -15.55
CA ASN A 154 26.54 -23.37 -17.01
C ASN A 154 25.19 -23.79 -17.64
N GLN A 155 24.11 -23.13 -17.23
CA GLN A 155 22.76 -23.39 -17.71
C GLN A 155 22.23 -22.21 -18.53
N PRO A 156 21.28 -22.43 -19.46
CA PRO A 156 20.58 -21.34 -20.14
C PRO A 156 19.87 -20.40 -19.15
N SER A 157 19.83 -19.12 -19.50
CA SER A 157 19.18 -18.06 -18.73
C SER A 157 18.71 -16.92 -19.65
N ILE A 158 18.10 -15.89 -19.07
CA ILE A 158 17.76 -14.64 -19.75
C ILE A 158 18.98 -13.79 -20.17
N GLU A 159 20.21 -14.22 -19.85
CA GLU A 159 21.47 -13.60 -20.27
C GLU A 159 22.24 -14.43 -21.31
N GLY A 160 21.70 -15.57 -21.74
CA GLY A 160 22.28 -16.40 -22.80
C GLY A 160 22.28 -17.89 -22.47
N ASN A 161 23.02 -18.67 -23.26
CA ASN A 161 22.94 -20.14 -23.21
C ASN A 161 23.80 -20.79 -22.10
N SER A 162 24.63 -20.01 -21.41
CA SER A 162 25.52 -20.53 -20.37
C SER A 162 25.77 -19.47 -19.30
N SER A 163 25.04 -19.57 -18.21
CA SER A 163 25.17 -18.71 -17.03
C SER A 163 25.28 -19.56 -15.77
N THR A 164 25.88 -18.98 -14.73
CA THR A 164 25.85 -19.54 -13.37
C THR A 164 25.05 -18.59 -12.49
N PHE A 165 23.96 -19.07 -11.91
CA PHE A 165 22.99 -18.26 -11.15
C PHE A 165 22.36 -19.07 -10.03
N TYR A 166 21.76 -18.36 -9.07
CA TYR A 166 20.96 -18.99 -8.03
C TYR A 166 19.48 -19.04 -8.42
N GLN A 167 18.80 -20.07 -7.92
CA GLN A 167 17.35 -20.19 -7.95
C GLN A 167 16.78 -20.03 -6.55
N TYR A 168 15.75 -19.22 -6.39
CA TYR A 168 15.01 -19.05 -5.12
C TYR A 168 13.65 -19.71 -5.21
N PHE A 169 13.30 -20.53 -4.22
CA PHE A 169 12.04 -21.25 -4.17
C PHE A 169 11.27 -20.90 -2.91
N SER A 170 9.98 -20.63 -3.07
CA SER A 170 8.95 -20.80 -2.04
C SER A 170 8.06 -21.97 -2.46
N VAL A 171 8.02 -23.06 -1.70
CA VAL A 171 7.25 -24.26 -2.06
C VAL A 171 6.06 -24.44 -1.13
N ARG A 172 4.84 -24.35 -1.68
CA ARG A 172 3.59 -24.49 -0.94
C ARG A 172 3.49 -25.86 -0.27
N THR A 173 3.09 -25.85 1.00
CA THR A 173 2.88 -27.03 1.84
C THR A 173 1.55 -26.88 2.58
N PRO A 174 0.57 -27.77 2.32
CA PRO A 174 0.57 -28.79 1.27
C PRO A 174 0.56 -28.17 -0.14
N LYS A 175 1.07 -28.88 -1.15
CA LYS A 175 0.90 -28.47 -2.57
C LYS A 175 -0.59 -28.51 -2.95
N LYS A 176 -1.05 -27.64 -3.86
CA LYS A 176 -2.42 -27.70 -4.40
C LYS A 176 -2.62 -28.94 -5.28
N GLY A 177 -3.87 -29.40 -5.39
CA GLY A 177 -4.25 -30.54 -6.21
C GLY A 177 -4.27 -30.24 -7.72
N PHE A 178 -4.73 -31.21 -8.50
CA PHE A 178 -4.86 -31.14 -9.97
C PHE A 178 -6.32 -30.93 -10.39
N GLY A 179 -6.57 -30.61 -11.65
CA GLY A 179 -7.89 -30.23 -12.16
C GLY A 179 -8.19 -28.77 -11.86
N ASN A 180 -9.39 -28.44 -11.35
CA ASN A 180 -9.74 -27.05 -11.02
C ASN A 180 -8.81 -26.50 -9.94
N ILE A 181 -8.17 -25.38 -10.23
CA ILE A 181 -7.19 -24.75 -9.37
C ILE A 181 -7.35 -23.24 -9.37
N SER A 182 -7.21 -22.62 -8.21
CA SER A 182 -7.23 -21.17 -8.04
C SER A 182 -6.49 -20.77 -6.78
N GLY A 183 -6.10 -19.50 -6.69
CA GLY A 183 -5.46 -18.94 -5.51
C GLY A 183 -5.04 -17.50 -5.68
N THR A 184 -4.50 -16.97 -4.60
CA THR A 184 -3.81 -15.68 -4.56
C THR A 184 -2.37 -15.93 -4.15
N ILE A 185 -1.43 -15.24 -4.80
CA ILE A 185 -0.02 -15.21 -4.42
C ILE A 185 0.32 -13.75 -4.09
N THR A 186 0.52 -13.45 -2.81
CA THR A 186 0.99 -12.14 -2.36
C THR A 186 2.51 -12.11 -2.49
N VAL A 187 3.01 -11.76 -3.68
CA VAL A 187 4.42 -11.89 -4.07
C VAL A 187 5.36 -11.16 -3.11
N ALA A 188 4.92 -10.02 -2.57
CA ALA A 188 5.67 -9.27 -1.58
C ALA A 188 6.04 -10.09 -0.32
N ASN A 189 5.15 -10.99 0.14
CA ASN A 189 5.44 -11.83 1.31
C ASN A 189 6.62 -12.76 1.05
N HIS A 190 6.68 -13.35 -0.15
CA HIS A 190 7.78 -14.22 -0.57
C HIS A 190 9.09 -13.45 -0.68
N PHE A 191 9.07 -12.30 -1.37
CA PHE A 191 10.27 -11.50 -1.57
C PHE A 191 10.82 -10.94 -0.26
N ASN A 192 9.94 -10.49 0.65
CA ASN A 192 10.33 -10.00 1.96
C ASN A 192 10.94 -11.10 2.83
N TYR A 193 10.35 -12.30 2.81
CA TYR A 193 10.91 -13.43 3.56
C TYR A 193 12.29 -13.81 3.01
N TRP A 194 12.45 -13.92 1.69
CA TRP A 194 13.73 -14.19 1.05
C TRP A 194 14.80 -13.17 1.45
N ALA A 195 14.48 -11.87 1.37
CA ALA A 195 15.37 -10.80 1.80
C ALA A 195 15.75 -10.92 3.29
N SER A 196 14.80 -11.26 4.17
CA SER A 196 15.07 -11.48 5.61
C SER A 196 16.08 -12.61 5.88
N GLN A 197 16.20 -13.55 4.93
CA GLN A 197 17.12 -14.68 4.98
C GLN A 197 18.42 -14.43 4.19
N GLY A 198 18.64 -13.19 3.71
CA GLY A 198 19.80 -12.81 2.90
C GLY A 198 19.74 -13.27 1.45
N LEU A 199 18.58 -13.72 0.97
CA LEU A 199 18.32 -14.09 -0.42
C LEU A 199 17.84 -12.87 -1.21
N ASN A 200 18.79 -12.00 -1.57
CA ASN A 200 18.49 -10.72 -2.21
C ASN A 200 18.19 -10.88 -3.71
N LEU A 201 17.03 -10.38 -4.14
CA LEU A 201 16.66 -10.28 -5.55
C LEU A 201 17.33 -9.06 -6.20
N GLY A 202 17.57 -9.15 -7.52
CA GLY A 202 18.08 -8.03 -8.33
C GLY A 202 16.97 -7.21 -8.99
N ASN A 203 17.31 -6.53 -10.08
CA ASN A 203 16.35 -5.80 -10.90
C ASN A 203 15.43 -6.79 -11.63
N HIS A 204 14.12 -6.65 -11.45
CA HIS A 204 13.14 -7.54 -12.07
C HIS A 204 13.18 -7.49 -13.60
N ASP A 205 13.28 -8.66 -14.23
CA ASP A 205 12.89 -8.91 -15.62
C ASP A 205 11.42 -9.39 -15.62
N TYR A 206 10.99 -10.29 -16.51
CA TYR A 206 9.60 -10.74 -16.51
C TYR A 206 9.23 -11.60 -15.28
N MET A 207 7.93 -11.62 -15.00
CA MET A 207 7.28 -12.50 -14.03
C MET A 207 5.94 -12.98 -14.60
N VAL A 208 5.74 -14.29 -14.68
CA VAL A 208 4.53 -14.93 -15.23
C VAL A 208 4.03 -16.01 -14.29
N LEU A 209 2.73 -16.29 -14.30
CA LEU A 209 2.21 -17.51 -13.74
C LEU A 209 2.35 -18.62 -14.78
N ALA A 210 3.38 -19.45 -14.62
CA ALA A 210 3.79 -20.45 -15.59
C ALA A 210 3.25 -21.84 -15.28
N THR A 211 2.95 -22.57 -16.36
CA THR A 211 2.94 -24.03 -16.38
C THR A 211 4.27 -24.50 -16.95
N GLU A 212 4.89 -25.47 -16.30
CA GLU A 212 6.13 -26.11 -16.79
C GLU A 212 5.91 -27.62 -16.89
N GLY A 213 6.47 -28.26 -17.92
CA GLY A 213 6.43 -29.70 -18.09
C GLY A 213 7.79 -30.25 -18.52
N TYR A 214 8.26 -31.27 -17.80
CA TYR A 214 9.53 -31.94 -18.09
C TYR A 214 9.29 -33.44 -18.29
N GLN A 215 9.60 -33.97 -19.47
CA GLN A 215 9.48 -35.39 -19.84
C GLN A 215 8.13 -35.98 -19.42
N SER A 216 7.06 -35.25 -19.73
CA SER A 216 5.72 -35.52 -19.21
C SER A 216 4.65 -35.18 -20.23
N ARG A 217 3.38 -35.39 -19.85
CA ARG A 217 2.20 -34.95 -20.60
C ARG A 217 1.22 -34.20 -19.71
N GLY A 218 0.45 -33.31 -20.30
CA GLY A 218 -0.57 -32.57 -19.58
C GLY A 218 -1.23 -31.48 -20.40
N SER A 219 -2.13 -30.77 -19.75
CA SER A 219 -2.68 -29.51 -20.25
C SER A 219 -2.99 -28.55 -19.11
N SER A 220 -3.07 -27.26 -19.41
CA SER A 220 -3.58 -26.26 -18.49
C SER A 220 -4.45 -25.23 -19.21
N ASP A 221 -5.35 -24.61 -18.47
CA ASP A 221 -6.15 -23.46 -18.89
C ASP A 221 -6.20 -22.51 -17.70
N ILE A 222 -5.38 -21.48 -17.70
CA ILE A 222 -5.10 -20.65 -16.53
C ILE A 222 -5.38 -19.19 -16.87
N THR A 223 -6.17 -18.53 -16.04
CA THR A 223 -6.37 -17.09 -16.05
C THR A 223 -5.58 -16.45 -14.92
N VAL A 224 -4.68 -15.53 -15.26
CA VAL A 224 -3.98 -14.68 -14.30
C VAL A 224 -4.57 -13.27 -14.30
N SER A 225 -4.58 -12.62 -13.15
CA SER A 225 -4.87 -11.20 -13.02
C SER A 225 -4.06 -10.58 -11.88
N GLU A 226 -3.84 -9.27 -11.97
CA GLU A 226 -3.35 -8.50 -10.82
C GLU A 226 -4.55 -8.16 -9.95
N GLY A 227 -4.55 -8.62 -8.71
CA GLY A 227 -5.51 -8.14 -7.71
C GLY A 227 -5.12 -6.75 -7.22
N THR A 228 -6.09 -5.87 -7.03
CA THR A 228 -5.93 -4.74 -6.09
C THR A 228 -5.88 -5.35 -4.70
N GLY A 229 -4.73 -5.27 -4.03
CA GLY A 229 -4.39 -6.07 -2.84
C GLY A 229 -5.58 -6.39 -1.92
N GLY A 230 -6.03 -7.65 -1.99
CA GLY A 230 -7.11 -8.24 -1.23
C GLY A 230 -7.04 -9.76 -1.42
N GLY A 231 -6.54 -10.46 -0.40
CA GLY A 231 -6.14 -11.88 -0.45
C GLY A 231 -7.29 -12.88 -0.41
N ASN A 232 -7.00 -14.13 -0.79
CA ASN A 232 -7.95 -15.23 -0.66
C ASN A 232 -7.26 -16.52 -0.17
N ASN A 233 -7.63 -16.99 1.02
CA ASN A 233 -7.70 -18.42 1.29
C ASN A 233 -8.90 -18.69 2.19
N GLY A 234 -9.89 -19.37 1.63
CA GLY A 234 -10.94 -20.08 2.36
C GLY A 234 -10.97 -21.53 1.91
N GLY A 235 -11.25 -22.44 2.85
CA GLY A 235 -11.60 -23.83 2.58
C GLY A 235 -11.16 -24.79 3.69
N GLY A 236 -12.00 -24.95 4.72
CA GLY A 236 -11.80 -25.91 5.83
C GLY A 236 -12.55 -27.24 5.66
N ASN A 237 -12.37 -28.17 6.61
CA ASN A 237 -13.37 -29.13 7.08
C ASN A 237 -12.87 -29.78 8.39
N SER A 238 -13.48 -29.48 9.55
CA SER A 238 -14.54 -30.22 10.26
C SER A 238 -14.06 -31.21 11.32
N SER A 239 -14.40 -30.92 12.58
CA SER A 239 -14.84 -31.95 13.52
C SER A 239 -15.81 -31.35 14.54
N SER A 240 -16.81 -32.18 14.86
CA SER A 240 -18.02 -31.92 15.62
C SER A 240 -17.82 -31.86 17.15
N SER A 241 -18.55 -31.00 17.84
CA SER A 241 -19.27 -31.41 19.06
C SER A 241 -20.45 -30.49 19.36
N SER A 242 -21.50 -31.13 19.87
CA SER A 242 -22.85 -30.65 20.20
C SER A 242 -22.93 -29.88 21.53
N GLY A 243 -23.82 -28.89 21.62
CA GLY A 243 -24.28 -28.30 22.88
C GLY A 243 -25.36 -27.25 22.68
N ASN A 244 -26.55 -27.51 23.23
CA ASN A 244 -27.78 -26.74 23.10
C ASN A 244 -27.97 -25.72 24.25
N SER A 245 -28.69 -24.64 23.95
CA SER A 245 -29.60 -23.85 24.80
C SER A 245 -29.10 -22.70 25.71
N SER A 246 -29.68 -21.52 25.42
CA SER A 246 -30.52 -20.68 26.31
C SER A 246 -30.02 -19.27 26.66
N SER A 247 -31.00 -18.45 27.06
CA SER A 247 -31.18 -17.02 26.87
C SER A 247 -30.63 -16.11 27.97
N ALA A 248 -30.45 -14.84 27.57
CA ALA A 248 -30.63 -13.58 28.33
C ALA A 248 -29.66 -13.23 29.47
N GLY A 249 -29.12 -12.01 29.42
CA GLY A 249 -28.46 -11.36 30.55
C GLY A 249 -27.59 -10.17 30.18
N ASN A 250 -28.12 -8.97 30.41
CA ASN A 250 -27.48 -7.66 30.31
C ASN A 250 -26.26 -7.54 31.26
N GLY A 251 -25.16 -6.92 30.83
CA GLY A 251 -24.03 -6.63 31.72
C GLY A 251 -22.83 -6.01 30.99
N GLY A 252 -22.58 -4.72 31.26
CA GLY A 252 -21.42 -4.00 30.74
C GLY A 252 -20.10 -4.49 31.31
N GLY A 253 -19.05 -4.42 30.48
CA GLY A 253 -17.68 -4.75 30.86
C GLY A 253 -16.75 -4.63 29.66
N THR A 254 -15.89 -3.61 29.70
CA THR A 254 -14.80 -3.37 28.76
C THR A 254 -13.94 -4.61 28.56
N SER A 255 -13.99 -5.18 27.37
CA SER A 255 -13.08 -6.22 26.89
C SER A 255 -12.80 -5.92 25.42
N GLY A 256 -11.52 -5.71 25.09
CA GLY A 256 -11.07 -5.28 23.77
C GLY A 256 -11.54 -6.27 22.72
N GLY A 257 -12.33 -5.80 21.76
CA GLY A 257 -12.90 -6.59 20.67
C GLY A 257 -13.45 -5.66 19.59
N ILE A 258 -13.70 -6.21 18.40
CA ILE A 258 -14.33 -5.47 17.31
C ILE A 258 -15.84 -5.65 17.43
N THR A 259 -16.56 -4.56 17.67
CA THR A 259 -18.02 -4.55 17.68
C THR A 259 -18.53 -4.04 16.35
N VAL A 260 -19.36 -4.82 15.67
CA VAL A 260 -20.02 -4.45 14.41
C VAL A 260 -21.48 -4.17 14.74
N ARG A 261 -21.96 -2.96 14.46
CA ARG A 261 -23.36 -2.60 14.71
C ARG A 261 -24.15 -2.60 13.40
N ALA A 262 -25.05 -3.58 13.24
CA ALA A 262 -25.77 -3.77 11.99
C ALA A 262 -27.20 -4.32 12.18
N ARG A 263 -28.01 -4.25 11.12
CA ARG A 263 -29.27 -4.99 10.97
C ARG A 263 -29.47 -5.44 9.53
N GLY A 264 -30.22 -6.52 9.35
CA GLY A 264 -30.75 -6.92 8.06
C GLY A 264 -32.14 -6.34 7.84
N THR A 265 -32.61 -6.33 6.60
CA THR A 265 -34.00 -5.98 6.27
C THR A 265 -35.01 -7.07 6.61
N ASN A 266 -34.59 -8.35 6.56
CA ASN A 266 -35.47 -9.51 6.63
C ASN A 266 -35.17 -10.41 7.86
N GLY A 267 -34.00 -10.26 8.48
CA GLY A 267 -33.65 -10.94 9.72
C GLY A 267 -32.96 -12.29 9.52
N ASP A 268 -32.45 -12.56 8.32
CA ASP A 268 -31.66 -13.74 7.99
C ASP A 268 -30.45 -13.42 7.08
N GLU A 269 -30.17 -12.13 6.86
CA GLU A 269 -28.96 -11.65 6.19
C GLU A 269 -27.71 -12.01 6.99
N ARG A 270 -26.62 -12.34 6.29
CA ARG A 270 -25.38 -12.79 6.93
C ARG A 270 -24.23 -11.86 6.62
N ILE A 271 -23.60 -11.36 7.68
CA ILE A 271 -22.34 -10.64 7.59
C ILE A 271 -21.18 -11.46 8.16
N SER A 272 -19.98 -11.20 7.65
CA SER A 272 -18.72 -11.72 8.18
C SER A 272 -17.76 -10.59 8.48
N LEU A 273 -17.23 -10.54 9.69
CA LEU A 273 -16.10 -9.69 10.02
C LEU A 273 -14.82 -10.36 9.51
N ARG A 274 -14.07 -9.64 8.68
CA ARG A 274 -12.77 -10.06 8.19
C ARG A 274 -11.68 -9.16 8.77
N VAL A 275 -10.57 -9.75 9.21
CA VAL A 275 -9.39 -9.03 9.69
C VAL A 275 -8.16 -9.65 9.05
N GLY A 276 -7.34 -8.84 8.38
CA GLY A 276 -6.17 -9.33 7.63
C GLY A 276 -6.55 -10.31 6.51
N GLY A 277 -7.73 -10.10 5.91
CA GLY A 277 -8.28 -10.96 4.85
C GLY A 277 -8.95 -12.27 5.33
N SER A 278 -8.80 -12.63 6.61
CA SER A 278 -9.43 -13.84 7.18
C SER A 278 -10.79 -13.51 7.79
N ALA A 279 -11.82 -14.32 7.54
CA ALA A 279 -13.09 -14.20 8.24
C ALA A 279 -12.93 -14.67 9.70
N VAL A 280 -12.99 -13.73 10.63
CA VAL A 280 -12.76 -13.98 12.07
C VAL A 280 -14.05 -14.17 12.85
N ALA A 281 -15.17 -13.67 12.33
CA ALA A 281 -16.51 -13.94 12.86
C ALA A 281 -17.56 -13.85 11.76
N SER A 282 -18.69 -14.52 11.95
CA SER A 282 -19.87 -14.39 11.09
C SER A 282 -21.14 -14.36 11.93
N TRP A 283 -22.11 -13.55 11.55
CA TRP A 283 -23.38 -13.42 12.25
C TRP A 283 -24.56 -13.40 11.28
N THR A 284 -25.68 -13.97 11.72
CA THR A 284 -26.98 -13.78 11.08
C THR A 284 -27.66 -12.59 11.75
N LEU A 285 -28.08 -11.62 10.95
CA LEU A 285 -28.59 -10.35 11.43
C LEU A 285 -30.08 -10.45 11.77
N THR A 286 -30.52 -9.69 12.78
CA THR A 286 -31.95 -9.45 13.03
C THR A 286 -32.44 -8.24 12.23
N THR A 287 -33.76 -8.00 12.21
CA THR A 287 -34.37 -6.79 11.61
C THR A 287 -34.18 -5.51 12.43
N SER A 288 -33.64 -5.62 13.64
CA SER A 288 -33.32 -4.51 14.53
C SER A 288 -31.80 -4.33 14.61
N ASN A 289 -31.35 -3.09 14.83
CA ASN A 289 -29.93 -2.82 15.04
C ASN A 289 -29.43 -3.49 16.32
N GLN A 290 -28.41 -4.34 16.16
CA GLN A 290 -27.76 -5.05 17.26
C GLN A 290 -26.24 -4.90 17.16
N ASN A 291 -25.56 -5.07 18.29
CA ASN A 291 -24.11 -5.13 18.36
C ASN A 291 -23.65 -6.59 18.26
N TYR A 292 -22.80 -6.88 17.28
CA TYR A 292 -22.18 -8.18 17.09
C TYR A 292 -20.68 -8.05 17.38
N THR A 293 -20.22 -8.67 18.46
CA THR A 293 -18.86 -8.46 18.96
C THR A 293 -17.99 -9.67 18.73
N TYR A 294 -16.79 -9.44 18.19
CA TYR A 294 -15.71 -10.40 18.08
C TYR A 294 -14.61 -10.06 19.09
N THR A 295 -14.20 -11.05 19.89
CA THR A 295 -13.20 -10.88 20.97
C THR A 295 -11.98 -11.79 20.75
N GLY A 296 -11.53 -11.99 19.51
CA GLY A 296 -10.40 -12.88 19.19
C GLY A 296 -9.15 -12.18 18.66
N GLY A 297 -7.97 -12.79 18.78
CA GLY A 297 -6.72 -12.17 18.32
C GLY A 297 -6.56 -12.19 16.81
N ALA A 298 -6.82 -11.06 16.15
CA ALA A 298 -6.61 -10.90 14.72
C ALA A 298 -6.07 -9.50 14.42
N SER A 299 -5.05 -9.45 13.57
CA SER A 299 -4.39 -8.22 13.12
C SER A 299 -4.45 -8.12 11.61
N GLY A 300 -4.69 -6.92 11.09
CA GLY A 300 -4.79 -6.66 9.66
C GLY A 300 -5.91 -5.69 9.31
N ASP A 301 -6.15 -5.53 8.01
CA ASP A 301 -7.26 -4.73 7.50
C ASP A 301 -8.61 -5.32 7.92
N ILE A 302 -9.47 -4.46 8.45
CA ILE A 302 -10.81 -4.79 8.92
C ILE A 302 -11.81 -4.54 7.79
N GLN A 303 -12.61 -5.55 7.48
CA GLN A 303 -13.71 -5.47 6.53
C GLN A 303 -14.95 -6.13 7.11
N VAL A 304 -16.13 -5.58 6.83
CA VAL A 304 -17.40 -6.26 7.07
C VAL A 304 -17.95 -6.69 5.72
N GLU A 305 -18.11 -7.99 5.53
CA GLU A 305 -18.58 -8.61 4.29
C GLU A 305 -20.04 -9.03 4.41
N PHE A 306 -20.86 -8.70 3.42
CA PHE A 306 -22.20 -9.24 3.23
C PHE A 306 -22.17 -10.34 2.17
N THR A 307 -22.74 -11.52 2.46
CA THR A 307 -22.52 -12.75 1.65
C THR A 307 -23.77 -13.49 1.16
N ASN A 308 -24.98 -13.07 1.56
CA ASN A 308 -26.21 -13.81 1.25
C ASN A 308 -27.28 -12.92 0.60
N ASP A 309 -26.99 -12.49 -0.63
CA ASP A 309 -27.88 -11.65 -1.46
C ASP A 309 -28.82 -12.52 -2.32
N GLY A 310 -29.95 -12.92 -1.73
CA GLY A 310 -31.15 -13.26 -2.49
C GLY A 310 -31.97 -11.99 -2.80
N THR A 311 -32.86 -12.02 -3.78
CA THR A 311 -33.59 -10.82 -4.24
C THR A 311 -34.28 -10.07 -3.08
N ASN A 312 -33.91 -8.81 -2.88
CA ASN A 312 -34.35 -7.86 -1.83
C ASN A 312 -33.83 -8.14 -0.41
N ARG A 313 -32.53 -8.40 -0.24
CA ARG A 313 -31.88 -8.45 1.07
C ARG A 313 -30.84 -7.35 1.17
N ASP A 314 -31.09 -6.36 2.03
CA ASP A 314 -30.13 -5.30 2.33
C ASP A 314 -29.62 -5.44 3.77
N VAL A 315 -28.36 -5.04 3.98
CA VAL A 315 -27.80 -4.83 5.32
C VAL A 315 -27.60 -3.35 5.55
N ILE A 316 -28.02 -2.86 6.72
CA ILE A 316 -27.65 -1.54 7.23
C ILE A 316 -26.54 -1.75 8.26
N LEU A 317 -25.32 -1.38 7.90
CA LEU A 317 -24.15 -1.36 8.78
C LEU A 317 -23.96 0.08 9.25
N ASP A 318 -24.19 0.34 10.53
CA ASP A 318 -24.10 1.70 11.12
C ASP A 318 -22.63 2.06 11.35
N TYR A 319 -21.93 1.30 12.21
CA TYR A 319 -20.51 1.49 12.47
C TYR A 319 -19.83 0.22 12.91
N ILE A 320 -18.50 0.26 12.95
CA ILE A 320 -17.71 -0.64 13.79
C ILE A 320 -17.04 0.13 14.93
N GLN A 321 -16.81 -0.55 16.05
CA GLN A 321 -16.01 -0.05 17.16
C GLN A 321 -14.79 -0.95 17.35
N VAL A 322 -13.60 -0.37 17.28
CA VAL A 322 -12.31 -1.04 17.40
C VAL A 322 -11.56 -0.34 18.53
N ASN A 323 -11.24 -1.03 19.61
CA ASN A 323 -10.47 -0.46 20.74
C ASN A 323 -11.10 0.80 21.36
N GLY A 324 -12.42 0.91 21.29
CA GLY A 324 -13.15 2.10 21.73
C GLY A 324 -13.31 3.20 20.67
N GLU A 325 -12.55 3.17 19.57
CA GLU A 325 -12.70 4.06 18.42
C GLU A 325 -13.90 3.62 17.57
N THR A 326 -14.81 4.55 17.28
CA THR A 326 -15.96 4.30 16.38
C THR A 326 -15.62 4.75 14.97
N ARG A 327 -15.83 3.86 13.98
CA ARG A 327 -15.63 4.11 12.55
C ARG A 327 -16.97 3.93 11.84
N GLN A 328 -17.55 5.02 11.34
CA GLN A 328 -18.87 5.03 10.70
C GLN A 328 -18.81 4.40 9.30
N ALA A 329 -19.82 3.64 8.89
CA ALA A 329 -19.83 2.98 7.59
C ALA A 329 -20.04 3.98 6.43
N GLU A 330 -20.84 5.02 6.64
CA GLU A 330 -21.07 6.10 5.68
C GLU A 330 -19.82 6.96 5.42
N ASP A 331 -18.80 6.88 6.28
CA ASP A 331 -17.53 7.60 6.08
C ASP A 331 -16.53 6.76 5.25
N MET A 332 -16.85 5.50 4.95
CA MET A 332 -15.91 4.58 4.29
C MET A 332 -16.04 4.62 2.77
N GLU A 333 -14.93 4.95 2.11
CA GLU A 333 -14.82 4.98 0.64
C GLU A 333 -14.79 3.57 0.02
N TYR A 334 -14.07 2.64 0.65
CA TYR A 334 -14.01 1.26 0.17
C TYR A 334 -15.28 0.51 0.55
N ASN A 335 -16.26 0.54 -0.35
CA ASN A 335 -17.56 -0.09 -0.18
C ASN A 335 -17.98 -0.76 -1.49
N THR A 336 -17.74 -2.05 -1.62
CA THR A 336 -18.14 -2.82 -2.81
C THR A 336 -19.55 -3.37 -2.70
N ALA A 337 -20.18 -3.24 -1.53
CA ALA A 337 -21.52 -3.74 -1.27
C ALA A 337 -22.63 -2.73 -1.64
N THR A 338 -22.28 -1.47 -1.90
CA THR A 338 -23.27 -0.45 -2.28
C THR A 338 -23.68 -0.61 -3.74
N TYR A 339 -24.99 -0.68 -3.99
CA TYR A 339 -25.54 -0.54 -5.34
C TYR A 339 -25.63 0.95 -5.70
N GLY A 340 -24.92 1.34 -6.74
CA GLY A 340 -24.88 2.71 -7.26
C GLY A 340 -24.54 2.67 -8.74
N ASN A 341 -24.88 3.72 -9.50
CA ASN A 341 -24.61 3.76 -10.94
C ASN A 341 -25.11 2.51 -11.71
N ASN A 342 -26.28 1.99 -11.31
CA ASN A 342 -26.90 0.79 -11.86
C ASN A 342 -26.07 -0.52 -11.73
N GLN A 343 -25.13 -0.60 -10.79
CA GLN A 343 -24.33 -1.80 -10.53
C GLN A 343 -23.93 -1.96 -9.07
N CYS A 344 -23.65 -3.20 -8.66
CA CYS A 344 -23.04 -3.50 -7.37
C CYS A 344 -21.59 -2.97 -7.31
N GLY A 345 -21.20 -2.37 -6.19
CA GLY A 345 -19.90 -1.70 -6.02
C GLY A 345 -19.78 -0.38 -6.80
N GLY A 346 -20.88 0.13 -7.33
CA GLY A 346 -20.92 1.39 -8.08
C GLY A 346 -21.17 2.63 -7.22
N GLY A 347 -21.31 2.48 -5.89
CA GLY A 347 -21.40 3.58 -4.93
C GLY A 347 -20.40 3.44 -3.78
N SER A 348 -20.20 4.51 -3.01
CA SER A 348 -19.33 4.57 -1.83
C SER A 348 -19.98 5.44 -0.75
N TYR A 349 -19.43 5.49 0.47
CA TYR A 349 -19.92 6.35 1.55
C TYR A 349 -21.38 6.08 1.93
N SER A 350 -21.70 4.81 2.15
CA SER A 350 -23.06 4.35 2.43
C SER A 350 -23.04 3.32 3.55
N GLN A 351 -23.96 3.49 4.50
CA GLN A 351 -24.28 2.49 5.52
C GLN A 351 -25.08 1.30 4.95
N THR A 352 -25.61 1.40 3.73
CA THR A 352 -26.41 0.35 3.11
C THR A 352 -25.56 -0.54 2.20
N MET A 353 -25.58 -1.84 2.49
CA MET A 353 -24.98 -2.91 1.70
C MET A 353 -26.11 -3.61 0.93
N HIS A 354 -26.26 -3.26 -0.35
CA HIS A 354 -27.30 -3.75 -1.26
C HIS A 354 -26.92 -5.03 -2.00
N CYS A 355 -25.63 -5.32 -2.06
CA CYS A 355 -25.08 -6.44 -2.81
C CYS A 355 -24.09 -7.21 -1.96
N SER A 356 -23.85 -8.46 -2.34
CA SER A 356 -22.69 -9.19 -1.82
C SER A 356 -21.41 -8.38 -2.07
N GLY A 357 -20.65 -8.12 -1.02
CA GLY A 357 -19.53 -7.17 -1.05
C GLY A 357 -19.04 -6.81 0.36
N VAL A 358 -18.13 -5.85 0.45
CA VAL A 358 -17.49 -5.44 1.70
C VAL A 358 -17.55 -3.94 1.93
N ILE A 359 -17.53 -3.52 3.19
CA ILE A 359 -17.12 -2.19 3.62
C ILE A 359 -15.79 -2.32 4.39
N GLY A 360 -14.76 -1.57 4.00
CA GLY A 360 -13.44 -1.59 4.66
C GLY A 360 -13.27 -0.45 5.65
N PHE A 361 -12.65 -0.75 6.78
CA PHE A 361 -12.52 0.15 7.93
C PHE A 361 -11.07 0.38 8.37
N GLY A 362 -10.08 0.08 7.52
CA GLY A 362 -8.66 0.25 7.82
C GLY A 362 -8.08 -0.81 8.77
N PHE A 363 -6.89 -0.58 9.32
CA PHE A 363 -6.05 -1.60 9.97
C PHE A 363 -6.25 -1.70 11.52
N THR A 364 -5.94 -2.86 12.12
CA THR A 364 -5.73 -3.06 13.58
C THR A 364 -4.59 -4.06 13.89
N TYR A 365 -3.91 -3.93 15.03
CA TYR A 365 -2.77 -4.77 15.45
C TYR A 365 -3.06 -5.69 16.67
N ASP A 366 -4.31 -5.79 17.14
CA ASP A 366 -4.58 -6.21 18.52
C ASP A 366 -4.99 -7.70 18.73
N CYS A 367 -4.46 -8.33 19.80
CA CYS A 367 -4.85 -9.68 20.29
C CYS A 367 -5.98 -9.56 21.34
N PHE A 368 -7.25 -9.71 20.93
CA PHE A 368 -8.44 -9.47 21.76
C PHE A 368 -8.87 -10.61 22.71
N SER A 369 -8.42 -11.85 22.46
CA SER A 369 -8.90 -13.05 23.20
C SER A 369 -8.18 -13.36 24.49
N GLY A 370 -7.13 -12.62 24.88
CA GLY A 370 -6.39 -12.87 26.10
C GLY A 370 -5.69 -14.24 26.17
N ASN A 371 -5.60 -15.00 25.08
CA ASN A 371 -4.93 -16.31 25.03
C ASN A 371 -3.84 -16.32 23.95
N CYS A 372 -2.75 -15.62 24.26
CA CYS A 372 -1.55 -15.53 23.45
C CYS A 372 -0.40 -16.10 24.35
N SER A 373 -0.23 -17.44 24.39
CA SER A 373 0.74 -18.10 25.29
C SER A 373 2.16 -18.06 24.72
N GLY A 374 2.98 -17.20 25.34
CA GLY A 374 4.42 -17.05 25.14
C GLY A 374 5.08 -16.11 26.16
N GLY A 375 4.68 -16.18 27.45
CA GLY A 375 5.52 -15.85 28.62
C GLY A 375 5.52 -14.42 29.21
N ASN A 376 4.73 -14.24 30.31
CA ASN A 376 4.96 -13.46 31.56
C ASN A 376 5.46 -11.99 31.50
N THR A 377 5.00 -10.99 32.27
CA THR A 377 3.94 -10.76 33.28
C THR A 377 4.04 -9.27 33.64
N GLY A 378 2.92 -8.61 33.96
CA GLY A 378 2.94 -7.40 34.78
C GLY A 378 1.89 -6.37 34.37
N GLY A 379 0.66 -6.56 34.83
CA GLY A 379 -0.36 -5.52 34.77
C GLY A 379 -0.14 -4.44 35.82
N ASN A 380 -0.60 -3.23 35.53
CA ASN A 380 -1.24 -2.39 36.54
C ASN A 380 -2.20 -1.38 35.87
N SER A 381 -3.39 -1.26 36.45
CA SER A 381 -4.50 -0.43 36.04
C SER A 381 -4.39 0.99 36.61
N SER A 382 -4.95 1.99 35.92
CA SER A 382 -5.61 3.18 36.51
C SER A 382 -6.25 3.99 35.36
N SER A 383 -7.55 3.84 35.12
CA SER A 383 -8.65 4.66 35.66
C SER A 383 -8.70 6.08 35.08
N SER A 384 -9.47 6.24 34.01
CA SER A 384 -10.02 7.53 33.58
C SER A 384 -11.36 7.77 34.30
N THR A 385 -11.44 8.88 35.02
CA THR A 385 -12.67 9.41 35.59
C THR A 385 -13.44 10.15 34.50
N SER A 386 -14.68 9.75 34.31
CA SER A 386 -15.69 10.40 33.48
C SER A 386 -16.11 11.75 34.08
N SER A 387 -16.42 12.72 33.22
CA SER A 387 -17.63 13.53 33.43
C SER A 387 -18.08 14.19 32.13
N SER A 388 -19.37 13.97 31.88
CA SER A 388 -20.16 14.49 30.78
C SER A 388 -20.74 15.85 31.16
N GLY A 389 -20.96 16.69 30.16
CA GLY A 389 -22.09 17.62 30.10
C GLY A 389 -21.81 19.07 30.48
N GLY A 390 -22.21 19.99 29.59
CA GLY A 390 -22.34 21.40 29.95
C GLY A 390 -22.26 22.37 28.78
N ASN A 391 -23.41 22.58 28.14
CA ASN A 391 -23.69 23.59 27.13
C ASN A 391 -23.45 25.03 27.66
N ASN A 392 -22.72 25.89 26.92
CA ASN A 392 -23.13 27.29 26.67
C ASN A 392 -22.16 28.05 25.74
N GLY A 393 -22.73 28.94 24.93
CA GLY A 393 -22.10 29.57 23.77
C GLY A 393 -21.09 30.69 24.03
N GLY A 394 -20.37 31.01 22.96
CA GLY A 394 -19.46 32.16 22.87
C GLY A 394 -18.83 32.21 21.47
N ASN A 395 -19.23 33.21 20.69
CA ASN A 395 -18.85 33.45 19.31
C ASN A 395 -17.34 33.77 19.17
N ASN A 396 -16.60 33.01 18.34
CA ASN A 396 -15.40 33.51 17.67
C ASN A 396 -15.10 32.68 16.41
N GLY A 397 -14.97 33.37 15.27
CA GLY A 397 -14.95 32.79 13.93
C GLY A 397 -13.77 31.85 13.67
N GLY A 398 -14.09 30.60 13.38
CA GLY A 398 -13.19 29.59 12.82
C GLY A 398 -14.06 28.46 12.27
N ASN A 399 -14.21 28.40 10.95
CA ASN A 399 -15.06 27.43 10.25
C ASN A 399 -14.63 25.99 10.62
N THR A 400 -15.39 25.32 11.48
CA THR A 400 -14.98 24.06 12.14
C THR A 400 -15.60 22.81 11.53
N ASN A 401 -16.24 22.90 10.36
CA ASN A 401 -16.68 21.72 9.61
C ASN A 401 -16.06 21.71 8.22
N CYS A 402 -14.81 21.23 8.13
CA CYS A 402 -14.20 20.87 6.86
C CYS A 402 -14.94 19.64 6.30
N SER A 403 -15.52 19.74 5.10
CA SER A 403 -16.12 18.59 4.39
C SER A 403 -15.06 17.68 3.74
N GLY A 404 -13.81 18.14 3.71
CA GLY A 404 -12.68 17.42 3.16
C GLY A 404 -11.41 18.26 3.20
N TYR A 405 -10.28 17.62 2.92
CA TYR A 405 -8.95 18.24 2.93
C TYR A 405 -8.30 18.17 1.55
N VAL A 406 -7.58 19.22 1.17
CA VAL A 406 -6.82 19.30 -0.09
C VAL A 406 -5.38 19.71 0.17
N GLY A 407 -4.46 19.16 -0.63
CA GLY A 407 -3.03 19.40 -0.54
C GLY A 407 -2.69 20.64 -1.35
N ILE A 408 -2.56 21.77 -0.67
CA ILE A 408 -2.06 23.01 -1.26
C ILE A 408 -0.53 22.93 -1.24
N THR A 409 0.10 22.89 -2.42
CA THR A 409 1.54 22.64 -2.51
C THR A 409 2.26 23.61 -3.42
N PHE A 410 3.51 23.90 -3.08
CA PHE A 410 4.38 24.81 -3.81
C PHE A 410 5.76 24.18 -4.03
N ASP A 411 6.16 24.09 -5.29
CA ASP A 411 7.47 23.59 -5.71
C ASP A 411 8.49 24.75 -5.80
N ASP A 412 9.75 24.39 -6.02
CA ASP A 412 10.84 25.29 -6.39
C ASP A 412 11.38 26.31 -5.38
N GLY A 413 10.71 26.57 -4.26
CA GLY A 413 11.21 27.45 -3.19
C GLY A 413 12.32 26.82 -2.32
N PRO A 414 12.85 27.54 -1.31
CA PRO A 414 12.57 28.95 -0.99
C PRO A 414 13.44 29.96 -1.76
N ASN A 415 12.85 31.08 -2.17
CA ASN A 415 13.55 32.23 -2.76
C ASN A 415 12.98 33.58 -2.27
N SER A 416 13.27 34.68 -2.97
CA SER A 416 12.80 36.03 -2.60
C SER A 416 11.28 36.17 -2.50
N ASN A 417 10.51 35.32 -3.20
CA ASN A 417 9.05 35.34 -3.16
C ASN A 417 8.46 34.70 -1.89
N THR A 418 9.15 33.73 -1.29
CA THR A 418 8.64 32.88 -0.20
C THR A 418 7.90 33.65 0.89
N SER A 419 8.49 34.74 1.41
CA SER A 419 7.87 35.52 2.49
C SER A 419 6.58 36.23 2.06
N THR A 420 6.48 36.67 0.81
CA THR A 420 5.26 37.24 0.25
C THR A 420 4.16 36.19 0.18
N LEU A 421 4.49 34.99 -0.30
CA LEU A 421 3.55 33.88 -0.39
C LEU A 421 3.08 33.43 1.00
N ILE A 422 3.98 33.30 1.98
CA ILE A 422 3.64 33.01 3.39
C ILE A 422 2.65 34.03 3.95
N ASN A 423 2.87 35.33 3.70
CA ASN A 423 1.97 36.38 4.15
C ASN A 423 0.57 36.25 3.53
N LEU A 424 0.50 35.97 2.23
CA LEU A 424 -0.77 35.76 1.52
C LEU A 424 -1.51 34.52 2.03
N LEU A 425 -0.81 33.41 2.28
CA LEU A 425 -1.39 32.18 2.82
C LEU A 425 -1.99 32.42 4.22
N ASN A 426 -1.27 33.13 5.10
CA ASN A 426 -1.76 33.51 6.43
C ASN A 426 -2.98 34.44 6.37
N GLN A 427 -2.90 35.50 5.55
CA GLN A 427 -3.99 36.47 5.40
C GLN A 427 -5.30 35.83 4.91
N ASN A 428 -5.20 34.72 4.17
CA ASN A 428 -6.34 34.03 3.59
C ASN A 428 -6.70 32.73 4.31
N SER A 429 -6.07 32.44 5.45
CA SER A 429 -6.29 31.20 6.23
C SER A 429 -6.12 29.92 5.39
N LEU A 430 -5.14 29.92 4.48
CA LEU A 430 -4.85 28.83 3.57
C LEU A 430 -3.67 27.99 4.07
N THR A 431 -3.74 27.52 5.32
CA THR A 431 -2.70 26.72 5.98
C THR A 431 -3.32 25.48 6.64
N PRO A 432 -2.60 24.35 6.78
CA PRO A 432 -1.21 24.16 6.35
C PRO A 432 -1.04 23.94 4.83
N VAL A 433 0.15 24.22 4.32
CA VAL A 433 0.58 23.88 2.95
C VAL A 433 1.76 22.89 2.97
N THR A 434 2.10 22.30 1.82
CA THR A 434 3.32 21.50 1.65
C THR A 434 4.27 22.17 0.66
N TRP A 435 5.49 22.43 1.11
CA TRP A 435 6.56 23.01 0.30
C TRP A 435 7.45 21.90 -0.21
N PHE A 436 7.53 21.69 -1.52
CA PHE A 436 8.53 20.81 -2.12
C PHE A 436 9.73 21.68 -2.52
N SER A 437 10.74 21.71 -1.64
CA SER A 437 11.83 22.68 -1.73
C SER A 437 13.10 22.10 -2.35
N GLN A 438 13.77 22.93 -3.15
CA GLN A 438 15.06 22.58 -3.72
C GLN A 438 16.15 22.66 -2.65
N GLY A 439 17.00 21.63 -2.56
CA GLY A 439 18.02 21.56 -1.51
C GLY A 439 19.06 22.69 -1.56
N ASN A 440 19.47 23.13 -2.76
CA ASN A 440 20.38 24.27 -2.93
C ASN A 440 19.77 25.58 -2.40
N TYR A 441 18.49 25.83 -2.63
CA TYR A 441 17.79 27.03 -2.18
C TYR A 441 17.51 27.00 -0.68
N VAL A 442 17.17 25.84 -0.14
CA VAL A 442 17.10 25.62 1.32
C VAL A 442 18.44 25.95 1.97
N ALA A 443 19.55 25.47 1.40
CA ALA A 443 20.88 25.73 1.93
C ALA A 443 21.27 27.23 1.87
N SER A 444 20.91 27.93 0.80
CA SER A 444 21.18 29.36 0.63
C SER A 444 20.24 30.28 1.43
N ASN A 445 19.03 29.83 1.74
CA ASN A 445 17.99 30.64 2.37
C ASN A 445 17.42 29.96 3.63
N SER A 446 18.28 29.36 4.46
CA SER A 446 17.88 28.57 5.63
C SER A 446 17.00 29.33 6.63
N SER A 447 17.12 30.65 6.71
CA SER A 447 16.25 31.50 7.55
C SER A 447 14.78 31.50 7.11
N LEU A 448 14.51 31.32 5.81
CA LEU A 448 13.14 31.24 5.27
C LEU A 448 12.46 29.92 5.64
N VAL A 449 13.22 28.84 5.84
CA VAL A 449 12.67 27.54 6.26
C VAL A 449 11.95 27.65 7.60
N THR A 450 12.45 28.46 8.52
CA THR A 450 11.75 28.72 9.80
C THR A 450 10.37 29.37 9.57
N GLN A 451 10.27 30.28 8.59
CA GLN A 451 8.99 30.91 8.23
C GLN A 451 8.05 29.91 7.53
N MET A 452 8.58 29.10 6.61
CA MET A 452 7.80 28.08 5.89
C MET A 452 7.16 27.08 6.85
N ARG A 453 7.90 26.67 7.89
CA ARG A 453 7.42 25.77 8.96
C ARG A 453 6.27 26.34 9.79
N ALA A 454 6.11 27.66 9.84
CA ALA A 454 5.01 28.28 10.58
C ALA A 454 3.66 28.10 9.86
N VAL A 455 3.67 27.79 8.56
CA VAL A 455 2.47 27.68 7.72
C VAL A 455 2.34 26.35 7.00
N GLY A 456 3.29 25.43 7.15
CA GLY A 456 3.30 24.19 6.41
C GLY A 456 4.48 23.26 6.69
N GLU A 457 4.58 22.19 5.91
CA GLU A 457 5.64 21.20 5.97
C GLU A 457 6.63 21.38 4.82
N VAL A 458 7.93 21.30 5.11
CA VAL A 458 9.00 21.38 4.09
C VAL A 458 9.46 19.99 3.72
N GLN A 459 9.38 19.67 2.43
CA GLN A 459 9.56 18.35 1.83
C GLN A 459 10.54 18.42 0.65
N ASN A 460 10.94 17.27 0.12
CA ASN A 460 12.07 17.15 -0.81
C ASN A 460 11.68 17.41 -2.27
N HIS A 461 12.46 18.23 -2.99
CA HIS A 461 12.30 18.45 -4.43
C HIS A 461 13.62 18.32 -5.21
N SER A 462 14.49 17.40 -4.80
CA SER A 462 15.89 17.27 -5.26
C SER A 462 16.76 18.48 -4.93
N TYR A 463 18.08 18.37 -5.11
CA TYR A 463 19.03 19.38 -4.63
C TYR A 463 19.26 20.47 -5.67
N THR A 464 19.37 20.11 -6.95
CA THR A 464 19.68 21.00 -8.07
C THR A 464 18.56 21.13 -9.11
N HIS A 465 17.39 20.53 -8.85
CA HIS A 465 16.26 20.43 -9.76
C HIS A 465 16.62 19.84 -11.17
N PRO A 466 17.33 18.69 -11.24
CA PRO A 466 17.68 18.10 -12.52
C PRO A 466 16.54 17.29 -13.14
N GLN A 467 16.55 17.13 -14.47
CA GLN A 467 15.70 16.16 -15.14
C GLN A 467 16.31 14.75 -14.99
N MET A 468 15.89 14.04 -13.94
CA MET A 468 16.53 12.79 -13.49
C MET A 468 16.15 11.53 -14.27
N GLY A 469 15.39 11.63 -15.37
CA GLY A 469 14.89 10.48 -16.12
C GLY A 469 15.98 9.51 -16.62
N SER A 470 17.18 10.03 -16.88
CA SER A 470 18.36 9.26 -17.30
C SER A 470 19.45 9.14 -16.23
N TYR A 471 19.20 9.62 -15.01
CA TYR A 471 20.18 9.55 -13.93
C TYR A 471 20.30 8.10 -13.42
N SER A 472 21.53 7.73 -13.05
CA SER A 472 21.76 6.49 -12.29
C SER A 472 21.16 6.58 -10.88
N TYR A 473 20.95 5.42 -10.25
CA TYR A 473 20.46 5.35 -8.87
C TYR A 473 21.26 6.25 -7.92
N GLN A 474 22.60 6.18 -7.99
CA GLN A 474 23.46 6.96 -7.10
C GLN A 474 23.27 8.47 -7.31
N GLN A 475 23.17 8.92 -8.56
CA GLN A 475 22.92 10.34 -8.86
C GLN A 475 21.57 10.81 -8.32
N VAL A 476 20.52 10.00 -8.42
CA VAL A 476 19.23 10.36 -7.81
C VAL A 476 19.31 10.33 -6.29
N TYR A 477 19.89 9.28 -5.71
CA TYR A 477 20.04 9.15 -4.27
C TYR A 477 20.80 10.34 -3.67
N ASP A 478 21.88 10.79 -4.32
CA ASP A 478 22.66 11.93 -3.86
C ASP A 478 21.86 13.24 -3.91
N GLU A 479 21.08 13.47 -4.98
CA GLU A 479 20.16 14.62 -5.08
C GLU A 479 19.13 14.63 -3.94
N LEU A 480 18.53 13.48 -3.65
CA LEU A 480 17.52 13.38 -2.59
C LEU A 480 18.13 13.47 -1.19
N ASN A 481 19.22 12.75 -0.94
CA ASN A 481 19.86 12.69 0.37
C ASN A 481 20.45 14.05 0.77
N ARG A 482 21.11 14.76 -0.17
CA ARG A 482 21.62 16.12 0.08
C ARG A 482 20.48 17.09 0.40
N THR A 483 19.33 16.92 -0.24
CA THR A 483 18.14 17.75 0.04
C THR A 483 17.56 17.48 1.42
N ASN A 484 17.47 16.20 1.82
CA ASN A 484 17.10 15.83 3.18
C ASN A 484 18.04 16.44 4.22
N GLN A 485 19.35 16.44 3.96
CA GLN A 485 20.34 17.04 4.85
C GLN A 485 20.18 18.56 4.91
N ALA A 486 20.00 19.24 3.77
CA ALA A 486 19.78 20.69 3.73
C ALA A 486 18.54 21.11 4.54
N ILE A 487 17.42 20.39 4.37
CA ILE A 487 16.16 20.67 5.08
C ILE A 487 16.31 20.47 6.60
N GLN A 488 16.96 19.39 7.03
CA GLN A 488 17.23 19.14 8.44
C GLN A 488 18.20 20.17 9.04
N ASN A 489 19.25 20.54 8.31
CA ASN A 489 20.22 21.54 8.75
C ASN A 489 19.59 22.94 8.87
N ALA A 490 18.57 23.24 8.08
CA ALA A 490 17.78 24.46 8.19
C ALA A 490 16.71 24.40 9.30
N GLY A 491 16.67 23.33 10.09
CA GLY A 491 15.82 23.20 11.28
C GLY A 491 14.41 22.67 11.02
N ALA A 492 14.15 22.07 9.86
CA ALA A 492 12.89 21.36 9.59
C ALA A 492 13.00 19.86 9.91
N PRO A 493 11.88 19.17 10.18
CA PRO A 493 11.87 17.71 10.30
C PRO A 493 12.44 17.02 9.06
N LYS A 494 12.93 15.79 9.21
CA LYS A 494 13.35 14.97 8.07
C LYS A 494 12.18 14.85 7.08
N PRO A 495 12.39 15.13 5.78
CA PRO A 495 11.36 14.94 4.78
C PRO A 495 10.87 13.49 4.74
N THR A 496 9.57 13.33 4.50
CA THR A 496 8.89 12.05 4.30
C THR A 496 8.24 11.97 2.92
N LEU A 497 8.20 13.09 2.20
CA LEU A 497 7.67 13.21 0.85
C LEU A 497 8.76 13.74 -0.08
N PHE A 498 8.71 13.28 -1.32
CA PHE A 498 9.55 13.75 -2.41
C PHE A 498 8.68 13.99 -3.64
N ARG A 499 8.77 15.17 -4.24
CA ARG A 499 8.20 15.43 -5.56
C ARG A 499 9.32 15.52 -6.60
N PRO A 500 9.29 14.73 -7.67
CA PRO A 500 10.34 14.77 -8.68
C PRO A 500 10.20 16.02 -9.56
N PRO A 501 11.31 16.73 -9.84
CA PRO A 501 11.37 17.73 -10.91
C PRO A 501 10.71 17.23 -12.20
N TYR A 502 9.95 18.10 -12.84
CA TYR A 502 9.22 17.81 -14.09
C TYR A 502 8.22 16.64 -14.01
N GLY A 503 7.86 16.18 -12.80
CA GLY A 503 6.97 15.03 -12.62
C GLY A 503 7.56 13.71 -13.12
N THR A 504 8.87 13.63 -13.38
CA THR A 504 9.48 12.44 -13.97
C THR A 504 9.57 11.33 -12.92
N VAL A 505 8.83 10.24 -13.14
CA VAL A 505 8.82 9.06 -12.27
C VAL A 505 9.31 7.85 -13.07
N ASN A 506 10.31 7.16 -12.54
CA ASN A 506 10.78 5.88 -13.03
C ASN A 506 11.25 5.01 -11.85
N PRO A 507 11.53 3.72 -12.06
CA PRO A 507 11.93 2.82 -10.98
C PRO A 507 13.19 3.29 -10.22
N THR A 508 14.18 3.84 -10.91
CA THR A 508 15.41 4.38 -10.31
C THR A 508 15.11 5.49 -9.30
N ILE A 509 14.23 6.42 -9.68
CA ILE A 509 13.83 7.54 -8.83
C ILE A 509 13.00 7.07 -7.64
N GLN A 510 12.06 6.15 -7.85
CA GLN A 510 11.24 5.56 -6.78
C GLN A 510 12.11 4.80 -5.77
N GLN A 511 13.08 4.02 -6.23
CA GLN A 511 13.98 3.25 -5.37
C GLN A 511 14.86 4.16 -4.50
N ALA A 512 15.44 5.21 -5.10
CA ALA A 512 16.26 6.17 -4.38
C ALA A 512 15.45 6.95 -3.32
N ALA A 513 14.21 7.34 -3.65
CA ALA A 513 13.29 7.97 -2.71
C ALA A 513 12.93 7.03 -1.55
N GLN A 514 12.56 5.78 -1.85
CA GLN A 514 12.20 4.78 -0.83
C GLN A 514 13.35 4.46 0.11
N ALA A 515 14.58 4.35 -0.39
CA ALA A 515 15.78 4.11 0.43
C ALA A 515 16.01 5.21 1.49
N LEU A 516 15.49 6.42 1.24
CA LEU A 516 15.57 7.56 2.16
C LEU A 516 14.32 7.70 3.06
N GLY A 517 13.31 6.84 2.88
CA GLY A 517 12.01 6.91 3.56
C GLY A 517 11.07 7.98 2.98
N LEU A 518 11.25 8.34 1.71
CA LEU A 518 10.46 9.34 1.00
C LEU A 518 9.38 8.67 0.15
N ARG A 519 8.13 9.13 0.26
CA ARG A 519 7.07 8.80 -0.70
C ARG A 519 7.15 9.75 -1.89
N VAL A 520 7.12 9.20 -3.10
CA VAL A 520 7.01 10.00 -4.33
C VAL A 520 5.59 10.57 -4.44
N ILE A 521 5.49 11.89 -4.55
CA ILE A 521 4.22 12.64 -4.67
C ILE A 521 4.22 13.42 -5.98
N THR A 522 3.18 13.24 -6.79
CA THR A 522 2.87 14.08 -7.96
C THR A 522 1.67 14.99 -7.63
N TRP A 523 0.79 15.27 -8.58
CA TRP A 523 -0.39 16.11 -8.40
C TRP A 523 -1.59 15.51 -9.14
N ASP A 524 -2.79 15.80 -8.64
CA ASP A 524 -4.06 15.50 -9.32
C ASP A 524 -4.48 16.66 -10.23
N VAL A 525 -4.14 17.89 -9.83
CA VAL A 525 -4.47 19.13 -10.56
C VAL A 525 -3.19 19.93 -10.80
N ASP A 526 -2.96 20.35 -12.04
CA ASP A 526 -1.89 21.28 -12.40
C ASP A 526 -2.46 22.69 -12.57
N SER A 527 -1.92 23.66 -11.83
CA SER A 527 -2.36 25.06 -11.95
C SER A 527 -1.90 25.74 -13.24
N GLN A 528 -0.87 25.20 -13.89
CA GLN A 528 -0.19 25.79 -15.05
C GLN A 528 0.36 27.19 -14.78
N ASP A 529 0.62 27.53 -13.51
CA ASP A 529 1.16 28.84 -13.10
C ASP A 529 2.55 29.13 -13.70
N TRP A 530 3.37 28.08 -13.83
CA TRP A 530 4.65 28.08 -14.54
C TRP A 530 4.54 28.36 -16.04
N ASN A 531 3.35 28.16 -16.63
CA ASN A 531 3.08 28.30 -18.06
C ASN A 531 2.33 29.61 -18.39
N GLY A 532 2.45 30.63 -17.54
CA GLY A 532 1.89 31.95 -17.77
C GLY A 532 0.37 32.04 -17.59
N ALA A 533 -0.25 31.08 -16.89
CA ALA A 533 -1.66 31.15 -16.55
C ALA A 533 -2.02 32.45 -15.81
N SER A 534 -3.20 33.01 -16.09
CA SER A 534 -3.73 34.15 -15.34
C SER A 534 -4.07 33.73 -13.91
N ALA A 535 -4.13 34.70 -12.98
CA ALA A 535 -4.56 34.44 -11.61
C ALA A 535 -5.96 33.77 -11.54
N SER A 536 -6.86 34.14 -12.45
CA SER A 536 -8.18 33.51 -12.57
C SER A 536 -8.11 32.07 -13.07
N ALA A 537 -7.23 31.75 -14.02
CA ALA A 537 -7.04 30.39 -14.52
C ALA A 537 -6.45 29.47 -13.43
N ILE A 538 -5.47 29.97 -12.68
CA ILE A 538 -4.87 29.29 -11.53
C ILE A 538 -5.95 29.00 -10.47
N ALA A 539 -6.77 30.00 -10.13
CA ALA A 539 -7.86 29.82 -9.17
C ALA A 539 -8.95 28.85 -9.66
N ASN A 540 -9.21 28.82 -10.98
CA ASN A 540 -10.15 27.87 -11.60
C ASN A 540 -9.60 26.45 -11.59
N ALA A 541 -8.30 26.25 -11.81
CA ALA A 541 -7.66 24.94 -11.67
C ALA A 541 -7.82 24.45 -10.22
N ALA A 542 -7.46 25.26 -9.23
CA ALA A 542 -7.66 24.93 -7.81
C ALA A 542 -9.11 24.63 -7.45
N ASN A 543 -10.08 25.26 -8.12
CA ASN A 543 -11.50 24.97 -7.91
C ASN A 543 -11.92 23.55 -8.33
N GLN A 544 -11.12 22.84 -9.13
CA GLN A 544 -11.36 21.46 -9.53
C GLN A 544 -11.02 20.45 -8.43
N LEU A 545 -10.23 20.86 -7.41
CA LEU A 545 -9.79 19.97 -6.33
C LEU A 545 -10.97 19.34 -5.58
N GLN A 546 -10.85 18.04 -5.33
CA GLN A 546 -11.75 17.23 -4.50
C GLN A 546 -11.03 16.77 -3.23
N ASN A 547 -11.79 16.25 -2.25
CA ASN A 547 -11.23 15.73 -1.01
C ASN A 547 -10.07 14.73 -1.28
N GLY A 548 -8.98 14.87 -0.55
CA GLY A 548 -7.77 14.05 -0.68
C GLY A 548 -6.80 14.46 -1.80
N GLN A 549 -7.21 15.32 -2.73
CA GLN A 549 -6.39 15.68 -3.90
C GLN A 549 -5.32 16.73 -3.62
N VAL A 550 -4.29 16.75 -4.47
CA VAL A 550 -3.11 17.63 -4.37
C VAL A 550 -2.97 18.49 -5.63
N ILE A 551 -2.73 19.80 -5.48
CA ILE A 551 -2.48 20.73 -6.59
C ILE A 551 -1.01 21.10 -6.71
N LEU A 552 -0.48 21.15 -7.95
CA LEU A 552 0.83 21.72 -8.27
C LEU A 552 0.74 23.24 -8.47
N MET A 553 1.50 23.99 -7.68
CA MET A 553 1.85 25.40 -7.87
C MET A 553 3.33 25.59 -7.56
N HIS A 554 3.87 26.78 -7.79
CA HIS A 554 5.29 27.06 -7.60
C HIS A 554 5.51 28.27 -6.70
N ASP A 555 6.42 28.13 -5.73
CA ASP A 555 7.04 29.26 -5.04
C ASP A 555 8.17 29.81 -5.91
N ALA A 556 7.81 30.31 -7.09
CA ALA A 556 8.70 31.06 -7.96
C ALA A 556 8.25 32.54 -7.98
N ASN A 557 9.03 33.43 -8.58
CA ASN A 557 8.65 34.86 -8.76
C ASN A 557 7.50 35.02 -9.79
N TYR A 558 6.42 34.25 -9.68
CA TYR A 558 5.22 34.29 -10.51
C TYR A 558 4.15 35.14 -9.82
N ALA A 559 4.03 36.40 -10.26
CA ALA A 559 3.07 37.35 -9.70
C ALA A 559 1.61 36.85 -9.76
N ASN A 560 1.27 36.04 -10.77
CA ASN A 560 -0.08 35.50 -10.94
C ASN A 560 -0.42 34.42 -9.88
N THR A 561 0.55 33.62 -9.42
CA THR A 561 0.35 32.66 -8.32
C THR A 561 -0.05 33.39 -7.04
N ASN A 562 0.70 34.45 -6.70
CA ASN A 562 0.39 35.31 -5.55
C ASN A 562 -1.00 35.95 -5.65
N ALA A 563 -1.35 36.47 -6.84
CA ALA A 563 -2.65 37.10 -7.09
C ALA A 563 -3.82 36.10 -7.05
N ALA A 564 -3.58 34.80 -7.25
CA ALA A 564 -4.62 33.77 -7.22
C ALA A 564 -4.99 33.33 -5.79
N ILE A 565 -4.09 33.46 -4.80
CA ILE A 565 -4.29 32.95 -3.43
C ILE A 565 -5.62 33.38 -2.80
N PRO A 566 -6.05 34.66 -2.86
CA PRO A 566 -7.32 35.06 -2.25
C PRO A 566 -8.53 34.35 -2.87
N GLN A 567 -8.54 34.19 -4.19
CA GLN A 567 -9.65 33.51 -4.89
C GLN A 567 -9.62 32.00 -4.64
N ILE A 568 -8.44 31.37 -4.58
CA ILE A 568 -8.29 29.95 -4.20
C ILE A 568 -8.92 29.73 -2.82
N ALA A 569 -8.55 30.54 -1.83
CA ALA A 569 -9.09 30.44 -0.48
C ALA A 569 -10.61 30.69 -0.42
N ALA A 570 -11.14 31.62 -1.22
CA ALA A 570 -12.58 31.83 -1.34
C ALA A 570 -13.30 30.61 -1.93
N ASN A 571 -12.77 30.03 -3.01
CA ASN A 571 -13.34 28.87 -3.70
C ASN A 571 -13.36 27.64 -2.79
N LEU A 572 -12.25 27.33 -2.10
CA LEU A 572 -12.19 26.17 -1.21
C LEU A 572 -13.17 26.31 -0.03
N ARG A 573 -13.25 27.50 0.59
CA ARG A 573 -14.24 27.78 1.64
C ARG A 573 -15.67 27.62 1.15
N ALA A 574 -15.99 28.08 -0.06
CA ALA A 574 -17.31 27.91 -0.66
C ALA A 574 -17.66 26.43 -0.90
N LYS A 575 -16.65 25.57 -1.10
CA LYS A 575 -16.81 24.12 -1.25
C LYS A 575 -16.75 23.34 0.08
N GLY A 576 -16.50 24.01 1.20
CA GLY A 576 -16.25 23.37 2.50
C GLY A 576 -14.90 22.63 2.60
N LEU A 577 -14.02 22.76 1.60
CA LEU A 577 -12.72 22.10 1.59
C LEU A 577 -11.69 22.94 2.36
N CYS A 578 -10.85 22.27 3.13
CA CYS A 578 -9.80 22.87 3.95
C CYS A 578 -8.39 22.46 3.46
N PRO A 579 -7.36 23.29 3.70
CA PRO A 579 -5.97 22.86 3.51
C PRO A 579 -5.63 21.71 4.47
N GLY A 580 -4.92 20.70 3.96
CA GLY A 580 -4.51 19.52 4.73
C GLY A 580 -3.03 19.17 4.54
N ARG A 581 -2.51 18.34 5.45
CA ARG A 581 -1.18 17.72 5.28
C ARG A 581 -1.29 16.56 4.29
N ILE A 582 -0.22 16.27 3.55
CA ILE A 582 -0.17 15.07 2.70
C ILE A 582 0.32 13.90 3.56
N ASP A 583 -0.48 12.85 3.68
CA ASP A 583 -0.10 11.67 4.45
C ASP A 583 0.94 10.84 3.68
N PRO A 584 2.15 10.58 4.24
CA PRO A 584 3.20 9.83 3.57
C PRO A 584 2.86 8.35 3.33
N ASN A 585 1.78 7.82 3.92
CA ASN A 585 1.35 6.44 3.63
C ASN A 585 0.46 6.37 2.39
N THR A 586 -0.47 7.32 2.26
CA THR A 586 -1.47 7.33 1.19
C THR A 586 -1.08 8.23 0.01
N GLY A 587 -0.35 9.31 0.27
CA GLY A 587 -0.10 10.41 -0.66
C GLY A 587 -1.30 11.34 -0.86
N ARG A 588 -2.33 11.20 -0.02
CA ARG A 588 -3.56 12.02 -0.07
C ARG A 588 -3.53 13.09 1.02
N ALA A 589 -4.22 14.20 0.75
CA ALA A 589 -4.40 15.26 1.72
C ALA A 589 -5.38 14.86 2.82
N VAL A 590 -5.00 15.09 4.08
CA VAL A 590 -5.78 14.73 5.26
C VAL A 590 -5.73 15.85 6.30
N ALA A 591 -6.55 15.72 7.35
CA ALA A 591 -6.56 16.68 8.45
C ALA A 591 -5.15 16.91 9.04
N PRO A 592 -4.80 18.16 9.38
CA PRO A 592 -3.59 18.46 10.14
C PRO A 592 -3.66 17.80 11.53
N SER A 593 -2.59 17.12 11.95
CA SER A 593 -2.49 16.59 13.32
C SER A 593 -2.35 17.75 14.30
N GLY A 594 -3.28 17.91 15.25
CA GLY A 594 -3.32 19.03 16.18
C GLY A 594 -2.07 19.14 17.06
N SER A 595 -1.36 20.27 16.99
CA SER A 595 -0.27 20.60 17.90
C SER A 595 -0.77 21.62 18.94
N GLY A 596 -0.95 21.17 20.18
CA GLY A 596 -1.27 22.04 21.32
C GLY A 596 -0.08 22.96 21.66
N GLY A 597 -0.37 24.25 21.84
CA GLY A 597 0.60 25.27 22.20
C GLY A 597 0.98 25.25 23.68
N GLY A 598 2.22 25.65 23.97
CA GLY A 598 2.68 26.02 25.31
C GLY A 598 3.30 27.42 25.26
N ASN A 599 2.62 28.39 25.87
CA ASN A 599 3.08 29.78 26.00
C ASN A 599 3.88 29.98 27.30
N ASN A 600 4.78 30.94 27.23
CA ASN A 600 5.81 31.41 28.18
C ASN A 600 5.41 31.66 29.64
N GLY A 601 6.43 31.68 30.53
CA GLY A 601 6.43 32.51 31.74
C GLY A 601 7.54 32.18 32.74
N GLY A 602 8.63 32.96 32.73
CA GLY A 602 9.77 32.83 33.64
C GLY A 602 9.60 33.46 35.03
N GLY A 603 10.61 33.31 35.89
CA GLY A 603 10.70 34.03 37.17
C GLY A 603 11.69 33.40 38.15
N ASN A 604 12.88 34.00 38.23
CA ASN A 604 14.08 33.63 38.99
C ASN A 604 14.02 34.02 40.49
N SER A 605 14.90 33.37 41.29
CA SER A 605 15.57 33.76 42.57
C SER A 605 15.39 32.72 43.70
N SER A 606 16.35 31.79 43.89
CA SER A 606 17.56 31.87 44.74
C SER A 606 17.24 32.07 46.23
N SER A 607 17.55 31.14 47.15
CA SER A 607 18.91 30.96 47.68
C SER A 607 19.17 29.60 48.35
N SER A 608 20.14 28.88 47.79
CA SER A 608 21.25 28.10 48.38
C SER A 608 21.29 27.76 49.89
N SER A 609 21.47 26.46 50.17
CA SER A 609 22.65 25.91 50.89
C SER A 609 22.62 24.37 50.76
N SER A 610 23.51 23.81 49.93
CA SER A 610 24.79 23.17 50.29
C SER A 610 24.71 21.64 50.44
N SER A 611 24.81 20.95 49.30
CA SER A 611 25.55 19.69 49.15
C SER A 611 26.03 19.57 47.70
N THR A 612 27.31 19.90 47.47
CA THR A 612 28.07 19.53 46.26
C THR A 612 28.33 18.02 46.31
N GLY A 613 28.15 17.21 45.26
CA GLY A 613 27.83 17.45 43.86
C GLY A 613 28.32 16.23 43.10
N GLY A 614 27.40 15.40 42.62
CA GLY A 614 27.66 14.25 41.74
C GLY A 614 26.57 14.23 40.67
N ASN A 615 26.93 14.72 39.50
CA ASN A 615 26.08 14.94 38.33
C ASN A 615 25.98 13.66 37.50
N ASN A 616 24.78 13.35 36.98
CA ASN A 616 24.53 12.72 35.67
C ASN A 616 23.00 12.88 35.48
N GLY A 617 22.51 13.86 34.73
CA GLY A 617 22.82 14.03 33.32
C GLY A 617 22.29 12.81 32.60
N GLY A 618 21.04 12.86 32.11
CA GLY A 618 20.44 11.76 31.37
C GLY A 618 21.28 11.49 30.12
N THR A 619 22.23 10.57 30.24
CA THR A 619 23.12 10.15 29.16
C THR A 619 22.27 9.43 28.12
N ASN A 620 22.41 9.84 26.86
CA ASN A 620 21.68 9.30 25.72
C ASN A 620 22.29 7.93 25.38
N CYS A 621 22.03 6.92 26.21
CA CYS A 621 22.59 5.58 26.05
C CYS A 621 22.08 4.96 24.74
N GLN A 622 23.00 4.32 24.01
CA GLN A 622 22.71 3.59 22.80
C GLN A 622 23.23 2.15 22.95
N CYS A 623 22.51 1.20 22.38
CA CYS A 623 22.99 -0.15 22.22
C CYS A 623 23.91 -0.24 21.00
N ASN A 624 25.18 -0.58 21.20
CA ASN A 624 26.04 -1.06 20.12
C ASN A 624 25.68 -2.52 19.85
N TRP A 625 24.80 -2.74 18.88
CA TRP A 625 24.34 -4.06 18.45
C TRP A 625 25.17 -4.52 17.27
N TYR A 626 26.12 -5.42 17.51
CA TYR A 626 27.05 -5.96 16.50
C TYR A 626 27.69 -4.89 15.58
N GLY A 627 28.08 -3.74 16.13
CA GLY A 627 28.76 -2.65 15.40
C GLY A 627 27.84 -1.55 14.87
N THR A 628 26.53 -1.63 15.10
CA THR A 628 25.55 -0.60 14.72
C THR A 628 24.87 -0.02 15.97
N LEU A 629 24.74 1.31 16.05
CA LEU A 629 24.17 1.98 17.22
C LEU A 629 22.64 2.11 17.09
N TYR A 630 21.94 1.56 18.08
CA TYR A 630 20.49 1.68 18.24
C TYR A 630 20.15 2.39 19.55
N PRO A 631 19.07 3.17 19.63
CA PRO A 631 18.57 3.71 20.89
C PRO A 631 18.29 2.61 21.93
N THR A 632 18.57 2.83 23.22
CA THR A 632 18.08 1.92 24.27
C THR A 632 16.62 2.20 24.60
N CYS A 633 15.81 1.14 24.71
CA CYS A 633 14.41 1.28 25.12
C CYS A 633 14.33 1.82 26.56
N GLN A 634 13.42 2.75 26.79
CA GLN A 634 13.16 3.38 28.08
C GLN A 634 12.04 2.67 28.85
N ILE A 635 11.08 2.06 28.14
CA ILE A 635 9.89 1.42 28.71
C ILE A 635 10.00 -0.12 28.60
N GLN A 636 10.48 -0.62 27.45
CA GLN A 636 10.57 -2.03 27.17
C GLN A 636 11.78 -2.67 27.86
N THR A 637 11.50 -3.65 28.72
CA THR A 637 12.48 -4.25 29.62
C THR A 637 13.20 -5.47 29.03
N SER A 638 12.74 -6.02 27.89
CA SER A 638 13.38 -7.09 27.11
C SER A 638 13.00 -7.03 25.63
N GLY A 639 13.91 -7.36 24.73
CA GLY A 639 13.69 -7.48 23.28
C GLY A 639 13.91 -6.18 22.51
N TRP A 640 13.50 -6.22 21.24
CA TRP A 640 13.41 -5.04 20.37
C TRP A 640 12.08 -4.34 20.57
N GLY A 641 12.11 -3.01 20.66
CA GLY A 641 10.94 -2.17 20.88
C GLY A 641 10.83 -1.03 19.91
N TRP A 642 9.72 -0.33 19.98
CA TRP A 642 9.47 0.91 19.24
C TRP A 642 8.95 1.96 20.19
N GLU A 643 9.82 2.90 20.55
CA GLU A 643 9.53 3.95 21.53
C GLU A 643 10.01 5.29 20.99
N ASN A 644 9.30 6.37 21.30
CA ASN A 644 9.63 7.70 20.82
C ASN A 644 9.83 7.73 19.29
N SER A 645 8.97 6.99 18.58
CA SER A 645 8.91 6.90 17.12
C SER A 645 10.19 6.39 16.43
N ARG A 646 10.96 5.51 17.09
CA ARG A 646 12.13 4.83 16.52
C ARG A 646 12.30 3.42 17.10
N SER A 647 12.93 2.52 16.34
CA SER A 647 13.35 1.22 16.88
C SER A 647 14.36 1.41 18.01
N CYS A 648 14.18 0.66 19.08
CA CYS A 648 15.08 0.63 20.23
C CYS A 648 15.37 -0.82 20.64
N ILE A 649 16.43 -1.03 21.40
CA ILE A 649 16.76 -2.33 22.00
C ILE A 649 16.75 -2.18 23.52
N SER A 650 16.06 -3.07 24.24
CA SER A 650 16.11 -3.02 25.69
C SER A 650 17.55 -3.18 26.19
N THR A 651 17.84 -2.57 27.33
CA THR A 651 19.16 -2.63 27.99
C THR A 651 19.58 -4.08 28.28
N SER A 652 18.61 -4.92 28.70
CA SER A 652 18.83 -6.35 28.98
C SER A 652 19.16 -7.16 27.73
N THR A 653 18.46 -6.91 26.61
CA THR A 653 18.73 -7.59 25.34
C THR A 653 20.04 -7.11 24.76
N CYS A 654 20.32 -5.81 24.82
CA CYS A 654 21.58 -5.25 24.39
C CYS A 654 22.80 -5.88 25.09
N ASN A 655 22.70 -6.13 26.41
CA ASN A 655 23.79 -6.72 27.20
C ASN A 655 23.84 -8.26 27.14
N SER A 656 22.86 -8.91 26.51
CA SER A 656 22.83 -10.37 26.34
C SER A 656 23.61 -10.87 25.11
N GLN A 657 24.13 -9.98 24.28
CA GLN A 657 24.90 -10.33 23.09
C GLN A 657 26.32 -10.81 23.44
N ASN A 658 26.85 -11.77 22.69
CA ASN A 658 28.25 -12.22 22.80
C ASN A 658 29.17 -11.34 21.91
N GLY A 659 30.36 -11.00 22.39
CA GLY A 659 31.36 -10.21 21.64
C GLY A 659 31.59 -8.80 22.19
N ALA A 660 32.09 -7.88 21.36
CA ALA A 660 32.46 -6.51 21.76
C ALA A 660 31.28 -5.49 21.78
N GLY A 661 30.04 -5.97 21.68
CA GLY A 661 28.83 -5.13 21.75
C GLY A 661 28.32 -4.95 23.17
N GLY A 662 27.39 -4.01 23.37
CA GLY A 662 26.81 -3.68 24.67
C GLY A 662 26.23 -2.27 24.71
N VAL A 663 25.65 -1.89 25.85
CA VAL A 663 25.14 -0.53 26.05
C VAL A 663 26.32 0.43 26.21
N VAL A 664 26.31 1.50 25.41
CA VAL A 664 27.31 2.57 25.40
C VAL A 664 26.60 3.87 25.73
N CYS A 665 27.02 4.52 26.80
CA CYS A 665 26.45 5.80 27.26
C CYS A 665 27.50 6.89 27.12
N ASN A 666 27.13 8.01 26.48
CA ASN A 666 27.96 9.20 26.36
C ASN A 666 27.75 10.16 27.53
#